data_AF-A0A167F276-F1
#
_entry.id   AF-A0A167F276-F1
#
_cell.length_a   1.000
_cell.length_b   1.000
_cell.length_c   1.000
_cell.angle_alpha   90.00
_cell.angle_beta   90.00
_cell.angle_gamma   90.00
#
_symmetry.space_group_name_H-M   'P 1'
#
loop_
_entity.id
_entity.type
_entity.pdbx_description
1 polymer ?
#
loop_
_entity_poly.entity_id
_entity_poly.type
_entity_poly.pdbx_seq_one_letter_code
_entity_poly.pdbx_strand_id
1 'polypeptide(L)'
;MSFKAKLFIEDQERNILDAHLLYHRFSDLNGKPTSNPIGGPLRFSIESTGNDSLFYENMFSPSLQCQGEIIFYKRDGLSTLFKIEFANAHFLGLEENFSASGDEPLHMNITIGWGIIKVRGIVFEEYWNPNNPFLAQAAPTEIGVESPTISSIQWTENTSEETIKEATYGSNVALLGRIENPQGGSATVHIEKEDRTEFKKGVKQLTFEGTVSESGRIDISSIQIEEVWKEFKNVEKDKLIASITYENQKKKSSPIEILPAPKVIVHFRPRASWKGEYGFDWIRKGDTKLDGDVDYKTLVGKYGKVYATQPSAVFTKDEKKHKHLADNVFETITITDKKDSKGNTEDYSIPFLNLYKNPTDKNTYPAELEILSEVIDTEPVKIVLKYHKDFLKVTNAANTITEEADFKFIELEKKSVTSKTKKDGTVTTGKLNSEKLTIECIKNIDKDQYIEVLAVTKVDGKEEKTLAGKLKVLANHKGNRRIANVVFVNVLANINGEAKGKEPVGISSADIKSQKEYLSPFLRQALVQPNVKNTDLNLSGDAVLNKDYVLKFGSRNIFSKYNVTNSAGDDLVTYLKSQFTKDKANAIYKDYFVVFFLGNGGGREKASGKIVHLGGHANGIPSKECIMYKNPQPFFVAHELMHCMNLYHSFDNNGDYTFKIGQTENIMDYSHMTQYAGSKKITQISTWKWQWDILKTQTTEES
;
A
#
# COMPACT_ATOMS: atom_id res chain seq x y z
N MET A 1 -34.26 -41.95 11.96
CA MET A 1 -33.79 -40.80 12.77
C MET A 1 -33.91 -41.20 14.23
N SER A 2 -32.79 -41.12 14.96
CA SER A 2 -32.73 -41.38 16.40
C SER A 2 -33.60 -40.38 17.17
N PHE A 3 -34.10 -40.78 18.33
CA PHE A 3 -34.75 -39.85 19.25
C PHE A 3 -33.70 -38.90 19.83
N LYS A 4 -34.04 -37.61 19.96
CA LYS A 4 -33.18 -36.61 20.61
C LYS A 4 -33.45 -36.62 22.12
N ALA A 5 -32.41 -36.61 22.93
CA ALA A 5 -32.51 -36.47 24.38
C ALA A 5 -31.50 -35.42 24.88
N LYS A 6 -31.89 -34.63 25.87
CA LYS A 6 -31.02 -33.63 26.51
C LYS A 6 -31.10 -33.73 28.03
N LEU A 7 -29.95 -33.55 28.67
CA LEU A 7 -29.80 -33.42 30.12
C LEU A 7 -29.74 -31.95 30.50
N PHE A 8 -30.48 -31.60 31.54
CA PHE A 8 -30.43 -30.34 32.24
C PHE A 8 -30.04 -30.63 33.69
N ILE A 9 -28.88 -30.13 34.11
CA ILE A 9 -28.35 -30.30 35.46
C ILE A 9 -27.66 -29.01 35.86
N GLU A 10 -28.10 -28.41 36.97
CA GLU A 10 -27.70 -27.04 37.36
C GLU A 10 -27.89 -26.04 36.19
N ASP A 11 -26.82 -25.37 35.76
CA ASP A 11 -26.79 -24.39 34.66
C ASP A 11 -26.30 -24.99 33.32
N GLN A 12 -26.13 -26.33 33.27
CA GLN A 12 -25.59 -27.02 32.11
C GLN A 12 -26.68 -27.75 31.31
N GLU A 13 -26.64 -27.56 29.99
CA GLU A 13 -27.40 -28.34 29.02
C GLU A 13 -26.43 -29.26 28.24
N ARG A 14 -26.75 -30.55 28.14
CA ARG A 14 -25.92 -31.55 27.42
C ARG A 14 -26.77 -32.44 26.52
N ASN A 15 -26.22 -32.80 25.36
CA ASN A 15 -26.81 -33.84 24.51
C ASN A 15 -26.57 -35.21 25.17
N ILE A 16 -27.61 -36.04 25.22
CA ILE A 16 -27.53 -37.41 25.73
C ILE A 16 -27.32 -38.37 24.55
N LEU A 17 -26.22 -39.12 24.61
CA LEU A 17 -25.83 -40.12 23.62
C LEU A 17 -26.47 -41.49 23.91
N ASP A 18 -26.48 -41.88 25.19
CA ASP A 18 -27.12 -43.09 25.70
C ASP A 18 -27.69 -42.83 27.10
N ALA A 19 -28.77 -43.51 27.47
CA ALA A 19 -29.32 -43.47 28.82
C ALA A 19 -29.97 -44.81 29.20
N HIS A 20 -29.58 -45.33 30.36
CA HIS A 20 -30.02 -46.60 30.89
C HIS A 20 -30.51 -46.48 32.34
N LEU A 21 -31.75 -46.90 32.57
CA LEU A 21 -32.37 -46.97 33.88
C LEU A 21 -33.03 -48.34 34.06
N LEU A 22 -32.73 -49.00 35.18
CA LEU A 22 -33.20 -50.35 35.46
C LEU A 22 -33.95 -50.40 36.78
N TYR A 23 -35.10 -51.07 36.79
CA TYR A 23 -35.82 -51.45 38.00
C TYR A 23 -35.97 -52.96 38.03
N HIS A 24 -35.78 -53.58 39.20
CA HIS A 24 -35.93 -55.03 39.35
C HIS A 24 -36.57 -55.40 40.69
N ARG A 25 -37.03 -56.65 40.80
CA ARG A 25 -37.53 -57.27 42.03
C ARG A 25 -36.93 -58.65 42.15
N PHE A 26 -36.61 -59.08 43.37
CA PHE A 26 -36.32 -60.48 43.62
C PHE A 26 -37.61 -61.29 43.53
N SER A 27 -37.51 -62.52 43.02
CA SER A 27 -38.59 -63.50 43.05
C SER A 27 -38.14 -64.79 43.71
N ASP A 28 -39.09 -65.56 44.23
CA ASP A 28 -38.84 -66.96 44.55
C ASP A 28 -38.65 -67.81 43.28
N LEU A 29 -38.39 -69.11 43.46
CA LEU A 29 -38.22 -70.08 42.37
C LEU A 29 -39.46 -70.23 41.46
N ASN A 30 -40.62 -69.71 41.88
CA ASN A 30 -41.88 -69.75 41.13
C ASN A 30 -42.22 -68.42 40.46
N GLY A 31 -41.35 -67.41 40.54
CA GLY A 31 -41.58 -66.09 39.96
C GLY A 31 -42.45 -65.16 40.81
N LYS A 32 -42.76 -65.51 42.07
CA LYS A 32 -43.49 -64.62 42.99
C LYS A 32 -42.52 -63.57 43.56
N PRO A 33 -42.81 -62.26 43.45
CA PRO A 33 -41.92 -61.23 43.99
C PRO A 33 -41.76 -61.32 45.51
N THR A 34 -40.52 -61.32 45.99
CA THR A 34 -40.14 -61.42 47.41
C THR A 34 -39.56 -60.11 47.96
N SER A 35 -39.32 -59.11 47.10
CA SER A 35 -38.84 -57.79 47.49
C SER A 35 -39.76 -56.66 47.02
N ASN A 36 -39.56 -55.48 47.61
CA ASN A 36 -39.99 -54.23 47.00
C ASN A 36 -39.24 -54.01 45.67
N PRO A 37 -39.78 -53.21 44.73
CA PRO A 37 -39.01 -52.72 43.58
C PRO A 37 -37.74 -52.03 44.06
N ILE A 38 -36.63 -52.32 43.40
CA ILE A 38 -35.32 -51.72 43.67
C ILE A 38 -34.92 -50.91 42.44
N GLY A 39 -34.63 -49.63 42.64
CA GLY A 39 -34.09 -48.74 41.62
C GLY A 39 -32.60 -48.97 41.43
N GLY A 40 -32.17 -49.22 40.20
CA GLY A 40 -30.76 -49.15 39.83
C GLY A 40 -30.31 -47.69 39.65
N PRO A 41 -28.99 -47.43 39.69
CA PRO A 41 -28.47 -46.10 39.37
C PRO A 41 -28.84 -45.72 37.93
N LEU A 42 -29.08 -44.43 37.71
CA LEU A 42 -29.29 -43.87 36.39
C LEU A 42 -27.92 -43.72 35.71
N ARG A 43 -27.73 -44.37 34.56
CA ARG A 43 -26.50 -44.28 33.77
C ARG A 43 -26.79 -43.54 32.48
N PHE A 44 -25.93 -42.62 32.09
CA PHE A 44 -26.08 -41.92 30.81
C PHE A 44 -24.72 -41.45 30.28
N SER A 45 -24.67 -41.23 28.97
CA SER A 45 -23.48 -40.76 28.26
C SER A 45 -23.73 -39.39 27.64
N ILE A 46 -22.78 -38.47 27.81
CA ILE A 46 -22.82 -37.11 27.23
C ILE A 46 -21.52 -36.82 26.47
N GLU A 47 -21.60 -35.93 25.48
CA GLU A 47 -20.41 -35.40 24.81
C GLU A 47 -19.56 -34.60 25.81
N SER A 48 -18.24 -34.86 25.86
CA SER A 48 -17.35 -34.05 26.68
C SER A 48 -16.99 -32.75 25.97
N THR A 49 -16.77 -31.70 26.75
CA THR A 49 -16.46 -30.34 26.30
C THR A 49 -15.36 -29.73 27.16
N GLY A 50 -14.87 -28.55 26.78
CA GLY A 50 -13.94 -27.79 27.62
C GLY A 50 -14.54 -27.23 28.92
N ASN A 51 -15.85 -27.38 29.16
CA ASN A 51 -16.57 -26.82 30.30
C ASN A 51 -17.28 -27.90 31.14
N ASP A 52 -16.55 -28.89 31.63
CA ASP A 52 -17.12 -30.04 32.34
C ASP A 52 -16.78 -30.10 33.84
N SER A 53 -16.30 -28.99 34.41
CA SER A 53 -15.94 -28.89 35.84
C SER A 53 -17.07 -29.33 36.77
N LEU A 54 -18.33 -29.03 36.44
CA LEU A 54 -19.51 -29.45 37.21
C LEU A 54 -19.52 -30.97 37.49
N PHE A 55 -19.25 -31.79 36.46
CA PHE A 55 -19.34 -33.24 36.58
C PHE A 55 -18.20 -33.81 37.44
N TYR A 56 -17.00 -33.23 37.30
CA TYR A 56 -15.84 -33.59 38.12
C TYR A 56 -15.99 -33.14 39.58
N GLU A 57 -16.51 -31.93 39.82
CA GLU A 57 -16.78 -31.42 41.17
C GLU A 57 -17.81 -32.27 41.91
N ASN A 58 -18.90 -32.67 41.23
CA ASN A 58 -19.89 -33.57 41.81
C ASN A 58 -19.31 -34.97 42.06
N MET A 59 -18.49 -35.51 41.16
CA MET A 59 -17.87 -36.83 41.33
C MET A 59 -16.85 -36.86 42.49
N PHE A 60 -16.07 -35.79 42.66
CA PHE A 60 -15.05 -35.73 43.72
C PHE A 60 -15.62 -35.37 45.09
N SER A 61 -16.85 -34.86 45.15
CA SER A 61 -17.48 -34.54 46.41
C SER A 61 -18.15 -35.75 47.05
N PRO A 62 -17.86 -36.05 48.33
CA PRO A 62 -18.50 -37.16 49.04
C PRO A 62 -19.94 -36.86 49.48
N SER A 63 -20.43 -35.62 49.30
CA SER A 63 -21.71 -35.19 49.85
C SER A 63 -22.52 -34.24 48.97
N LEU A 64 -22.00 -33.78 47.83
CA LEU A 64 -22.77 -32.92 46.95
C LEU A 64 -23.94 -33.70 46.36
N GLN A 65 -25.12 -33.12 46.50
CA GLN A 65 -26.33 -33.60 45.89
C GLN A 65 -26.69 -32.68 44.73
N CYS A 66 -27.07 -33.28 43.61
CA CYS A 66 -27.57 -32.57 42.45
C CYS A 66 -29.04 -32.92 42.18
N GLN A 67 -29.67 -32.05 41.40
CA GLN A 67 -30.97 -32.29 40.79
C GLN A 67 -30.89 -32.01 39.30
N GLY A 68 -31.71 -32.70 38.51
CA GLY A 68 -31.71 -32.50 37.07
C GLY A 68 -32.84 -33.24 36.39
N GLU A 69 -32.94 -33.02 35.08
CA GLU A 69 -33.90 -33.72 34.24
C GLU A 69 -33.30 -34.13 32.89
N ILE A 70 -33.69 -35.30 32.40
CA ILE A 70 -33.45 -35.74 31.03
C ILE A 70 -34.77 -35.64 30.27
N ILE A 71 -34.81 -34.78 29.25
CA ILE A 71 -35.94 -34.62 28.35
C ILE A 71 -35.72 -35.47 27.10
N PHE A 72 -36.63 -36.40 26.84
CA PHE A 72 -36.72 -37.12 25.57
C PHE A 72 -37.72 -36.39 24.67
N TYR A 73 -37.31 -36.01 23.47
CA TYR A 73 -38.17 -35.32 22.50
C TYR A 73 -38.86 -36.31 21.57
N LYS A 74 -40.00 -35.90 20.98
CA LYS A 74 -40.64 -36.64 19.89
C LYS A 74 -39.74 -36.59 18.64
N ARG A 75 -40.09 -37.40 17.63
CA ARG A 75 -39.35 -37.44 16.35
C ARG A 75 -39.35 -36.11 15.59
N ASP A 76 -40.21 -35.16 15.96
CA ASP A 76 -40.21 -33.79 15.43
C ASP A 76 -39.05 -32.94 15.97
N GLY A 77 -38.36 -33.40 17.03
CA GLY A 77 -37.26 -32.68 17.67
C GLY A 77 -37.66 -31.43 18.46
N LEU A 78 -38.97 -31.15 18.57
CA LEU A 78 -39.51 -29.90 19.14
C LEU A 78 -40.39 -30.16 20.36
N SER A 79 -41.27 -31.18 20.30
CA SER A 79 -42.18 -31.48 21.41
C SER A 79 -41.57 -32.47 22.39
N THR A 80 -41.73 -32.24 23.70
CA THR A 80 -41.38 -33.24 24.73
C THR A 80 -42.20 -34.53 24.56
N LEU A 81 -41.53 -35.68 24.54
CA LEU A 81 -42.14 -37.02 24.57
C LEU A 81 -42.38 -37.45 26.02
N PHE A 82 -41.33 -37.47 26.86
CA PHE A 82 -41.41 -37.67 28.30
C PHE A 82 -40.11 -37.18 28.98
N LYS A 83 -40.14 -37.09 30.32
CA LYS A 83 -38.98 -36.72 31.13
C LYS A 83 -38.61 -37.80 32.15
N ILE A 84 -37.33 -37.80 32.53
CA ILE A 84 -36.79 -38.42 33.74
C ILE A 84 -36.29 -37.27 34.61
N GLU A 85 -36.96 -36.98 35.71
CA GLU A 85 -36.57 -35.96 36.68
C GLU A 85 -35.94 -36.67 37.88
N PHE A 86 -34.78 -36.23 38.37
CA PHE A 86 -34.10 -36.82 39.53
C PHE A 86 -33.65 -35.73 40.51
N ALA A 87 -33.65 -36.06 41.80
CA ALA A 87 -33.17 -35.16 42.83
C ALA A 87 -32.54 -35.92 43.99
N ASN A 88 -31.86 -35.18 44.86
CA ASN A 88 -31.03 -35.71 45.95
C ASN A 88 -30.01 -36.74 45.42
N ALA A 89 -29.52 -36.53 44.19
CA ALA A 89 -28.70 -37.49 43.49
C ALA A 89 -27.20 -37.25 43.73
N HIS A 90 -26.44 -38.33 43.82
CA HIS A 90 -24.99 -38.34 44.01
C HIS A 90 -24.32 -38.98 42.80
N PHE A 91 -23.18 -38.44 42.38
CA PHE A 91 -22.35 -39.05 41.36
C PHE A 91 -21.62 -40.27 41.95
N LEU A 92 -21.86 -41.44 41.37
CA LEU A 92 -21.29 -42.71 41.82
C LEU A 92 -20.15 -43.19 40.91
N GLY A 93 -20.08 -42.68 39.69
CA GLY A 93 -19.02 -42.99 38.74
C GLY A 93 -19.02 -42.03 37.57
N LEU A 94 -17.83 -41.69 37.10
CA LEU A 94 -17.57 -40.91 35.90
C LEU A 94 -16.40 -41.57 35.17
N GLU A 95 -16.60 -41.90 33.91
CA GLU A 95 -15.58 -42.46 33.03
C GLU A 95 -15.54 -41.63 31.74
N GLU A 96 -14.42 -40.96 31.49
CA GLU A 96 -14.21 -40.17 30.27
C GLU A 96 -13.42 -40.97 29.25
N ASN A 97 -13.97 -41.08 28.03
CA ASN A 97 -13.47 -41.96 26.99
C ASN A 97 -13.15 -41.21 25.70
N PHE A 98 -11.94 -41.45 25.18
CA PHE A 98 -11.50 -40.98 23.87
C PHE A 98 -10.90 -42.14 23.07
N SER A 99 -11.32 -42.27 21.81
CA SER A 99 -10.68 -43.17 20.85
C SER A 99 -10.40 -42.42 19.56
N ALA A 100 -9.12 -42.22 19.24
CA ALA A 100 -8.72 -41.57 17.98
C ALA A 100 -9.04 -42.40 16.73
N SER A 101 -9.38 -43.68 16.90
CA SER A 101 -9.73 -44.62 15.84
C SER A 101 -11.18 -45.10 15.88
N GLY A 102 -11.98 -44.61 16.84
CA GLY A 102 -13.40 -44.94 16.97
C GLY A 102 -14.28 -43.88 16.31
N ASP A 103 -15.54 -44.25 16.06
CA ASP A 103 -16.55 -43.33 15.48
C ASP A 103 -17.29 -42.51 16.55
N GLU A 104 -17.06 -42.80 17.84
CA GLU A 104 -17.66 -42.06 18.96
C GLU A 104 -16.83 -40.81 19.29
N PRO A 105 -17.46 -39.63 19.49
CA PRO A 105 -16.77 -38.45 19.95
C PRO A 105 -16.23 -38.67 21.37
N LEU A 106 -15.30 -37.81 21.80
CA LEU A 106 -14.92 -37.72 23.21
C LEU A 106 -16.20 -37.57 24.07
N HIS A 107 -16.42 -38.49 25.00
CA HIS A 107 -17.64 -38.55 25.79
C HIS A 107 -17.37 -39.01 27.22
N MET A 108 -18.29 -38.69 28.13
CA MET A 108 -18.32 -39.16 29.51
C MET A 108 -19.48 -40.10 29.75
N ASN A 109 -19.20 -41.23 30.38
CA ASN A 109 -20.18 -42.14 30.94
C ASN A 109 -20.36 -41.83 32.43
N ILE A 110 -21.56 -41.39 32.80
CA ILE A 110 -21.89 -40.94 34.15
C ILE A 110 -22.88 -41.91 34.79
N THR A 111 -22.64 -42.28 36.04
CA THR A 111 -23.54 -43.07 36.88
C THR A 111 -23.96 -42.24 38.09
N ILE A 112 -25.26 -41.99 38.24
CA ILE A 112 -25.81 -41.30 39.42
C ILE A 112 -26.73 -42.22 40.24
N GLY A 113 -26.59 -42.14 41.56
CA GLY A 113 -27.53 -42.71 42.52
C GLY A 113 -28.49 -41.63 42.97
N TRP A 114 -29.78 -41.83 42.81
CA TRP A 114 -30.82 -40.82 43.09
C TRP A 114 -31.59 -41.18 44.35
N GLY A 115 -31.92 -40.19 45.18
CA GLY A 115 -32.78 -40.39 46.35
C GLY A 115 -34.24 -40.48 45.93
N ILE A 116 -34.62 -39.67 44.93
CA ILE A 116 -35.95 -39.64 44.37
C ILE A 116 -35.89 -39.39 42.87
N ILE A 117 -36.72 -40.10 42.12
CA ILE A 117 -36.82 -39.99 40.68
C ILE A 117 -38.29 -39.97 40.26
N LYS A 118 -38.60 -39.20 39.22
CA LYS A 118 -39.92 -39.12 38.61
C LYS A 118 -39.81 -39.39 37.13
N VAL A 119 -40.39 -40.50 36.69
CA VAL A 119 -40.33 -40.97 35.31
C VAL A 119 -41.74 -41.03 34.76
N ARG A 120 -41.99 -40.33 33.65
CA ARG A 120 -43.33 -40.26 33.03
C ARG A 120 -44.43 -39.82 34.02
N GLY A 121 -44.08 -38.93 34.96
CA GLY A 121 -45.00 -38.42 35.99
C GLY A 121 -45.17 -39.32 37.21
N ILE A 122 -44.56 -40.52 37.25
CA ILE A 122 -44.63 -41.44 38.39
C ILE A 122 -43.38 -41.27 39.25
N VAL A 123 -43.58 -41.01 40.54
CA VAL A 123 -42.50 -40.81 41.53
C VAL A 123 -42.12 -42.15 42.17
N PHE A 124 -40.82 -42.38 42.31
CA PHE A 124 -40.24 -43.48 43.07
C PHE A 124 -39.13 -42.96 44.00
N GLU A 125 -39.17 -43.38 45.25
CA GLU A 125 -38.31 -42.89 46.34
C GLU A 125 -37.50 -44.04 46.96
N GLU A 126 -36.20 -43.83 47.12
CA GLU A 126 -35.35 -44.73 47.88
C GLU A 126 -35.47 -44.48 49.39
N TYR A 127 -35.21 -45.51 50.19
CA TYR A 127 -35.40 -45.43 51.65
C TYR A 127 -34.51 -44.37 52.34
N TRP A 128 -33.41 -43.99 51.70
CA TRP A 128 -32.45 -43.01 52.21
C TRP A 128 -32.73 -41.58 51.73
N ASN A 129 -33.76 -41.37 50.90
CA ASN A 129 -34.12 -40.07 50.35
C ASN A 129 -34.36 -39.02 51.47
N PRO A 130 -33.64 -37.89 51.50
CA PRO A 130 -33.77 -36.92 52.59
C PRO A 130 -35.05 -36.09 52.54
N ASN A 131 -35.61 -35.83 51.34
CA ASN A 131 -36.84 -35.07 51.15
C ASN A 131 -37.42 -35.32 49.74
N ASN A 132 -38.69 -35.02 49.50
CA ASN A 132 -39.29 -35.07 48.16
C ASN A 132 -39.45 -33.65 47.59
N PRO A 133 -38.55 -33.20 46.69
CA PRO A 133 -38.64 -31.88 46.06
C PRO A 133 -39.68 -31.81 44.94
N PHE A 134 -40.33 -32.92 44.58
CA PHE A 134 -41.44 -32.97 43.62
C PHE A 134 -42.81 -32.69 44.25
N LEU A 135 -42.89 -32.57 45.57
CA LEU A 135 -44.12 -32.13 46.25
C LEU A 135 -44.41 -30.68 45.83
N ALA A 136 -45.56 -30.48 45.21
CA ALA A 136 -46.08 -29.15 44.90
C ALA A 136 -46.09 -28.31 46.20
N GLN A 137 -45.25 -27.28 46.24
CA GLN A 137 -45.32 -26.26 47.29
C GLN A 137 -46.76 -25.72 47.34
N ALA A 138 -47.33 -25.68 48.54
CA ALA A 138 -48.59 -25.01 48.79
C ALA A 138 -48.51 -23.58 48.23
N ALA A 139 -49.58 -23.17 47.53
CA ALA A 139 -49.66 -21.96 46.74
C ALA A 139 -48.99 -20.75 47.41
N PRO A 140 -47.92 -20.19 46.83
CA PRO A 140 -47.63 -18.78 46.96
C PRO A 140 -48.68 -18.01 46.15
N THR A 141 -49.07 -16.87 46.71
CA THR A 141 -49.78 -15.74 46.10
C THR A 141 -49.53 -15.59 44.60
N GLU A 142 -50.55 -15.17 43.84
CA GLU A 142 -50.39 -14.69 42.45
C GLU A 142 -49.17 -13.76 42.35
N ILE A 143 -48.02 -14.31 41.93
CA ILE A 143 -46.96 -13.53 41.32
C ILE A 143 -47.40 -13.46 39.88
N GLY A 144 -47.87 -12.29 39.47
CA GLY A 144 -48.18 -12.03 38.07
C GLY A 144 -47.00 -12.51 37.23
N VAL A 145 -47.29 -13.22 36.14
CA VAL A 145 -46.27 -13.54 35.14
C VAL A 145 -45.59 -12.22 34.80
N GLU A 146 -44.36 -12.03 35.28
CA GLU A 146 -43.62 -10.82 34.99
C GLU A 146 -43.53 -10.73 33.47
N SER A 147 -44.09 -9.66 32.93
CA SER A 147 -44.12 -9.48 31.49
C SER A 147 -42.68 -9.46 30.99
N PRO A 148 -42.38 -10.10 29.84
CA PRO A 148 -41.05 -10.11 29.29
C PRO A 148 -40.54 -8.68 29.20
N THR A 149 -39.31 -8.42 29.65
CA THR A 149 -38.72 -7.07 29.67
C THR A 149 -37.38 -7.10 28.95
N ILE A 150 -37.19 -6.19 27.99
CA ILE A 150 -35.92 -6.09 27.26
C ILE A 150 -34.91 -5.39 28.19
N SER A 151 -33.92 -6.14 28.71
CA SER A 151 -32.96 -5.65 29.70
C SER A 151 -31.81 -4.89 29.05
N SER A 152 -31.26 -5.37 27.93
CA SER A 152 -30.20 -4.67 27.19
C SER A 152 -30.25 -4.90 25.68
N ILE A 153 -29.67 -3.95 24.95
CA ILE A 153 -29.39 -4.03 23.52
C ILE A 153 -28.01 -3.42 23.30
N GLN A 154 -27.06 -4.20 22.81
CA GLN A 154 -25.66 -3.82 22.63
C GLN A 154 -25.23 -4.04 21.19
N TRP A 155 -24.46 -3.10 20.65
CA TRP A 155 -23.72 -3.29 19.41
C TRP A 155 -22.40 -3.98 19.70
N THR A 156 -22.00 -4.94 18.87
CA THR A 156 -20.82 -5.79 19.08
C THR A 156 -20.08 -6.04 17.75
N GLU A 157 -18.79 -6.40 17.75
CA GLU A 157 -18.08 -6.76 16.49
C GLU A 157 -18.60 -8.09 15.92
N ASN A 158 -18.94 -9.04 16.79
CA ASN A 158 -19.47 -10.38 16.49
C ASN A 158 -20.47 -10.79 17.60
N THR A 159 -20.80 -12.08 17.74
CA THR A 159 -21.60 -12.58 18.88
C THR A 159 -20.88 -12.54 20.25
N SER A 160 -19.76 -11.82 20.35
CA SER A 160 -19.05 -11.50 21.59
C SER A 160 -19.87 -10.57 22.49
N GLU A 161 -19.61 -10.56 23.80
CA GLU A 161 -20.28 -9.64 24.75
C GLU A 161 -19.61 -8.26 24.86
N GLU A 162 -18.50 -8.04 24.15
CA GLU A 162 -17.83 -6.73 24.11
C GLU A 162 -18.64 -5.72 23.30
N THR A 163 -19.04 -4.63 23.96
CA THR A 163 -19.81 -3.54 23.35
C THR A 163 -18.92 -2.58 22.58
N ILE A 164 -19.29 -2.28 21.34
CA ILE A 164 -18.69 -1.23 20.51
C ILE A 164 -19.55 0.03 20.50
N LYS A 165 -18.90 1.19 20.30
CA LYS A 165 -19.55 2.51 20.21
C LYS A 165 -19.30 3.17 18.86
N GLU A 166 -18.27 2.74 18.15
CA GLU A 166 -17.87 3.27 16.86
C GLU A 166 -17.69 2.13 15.85
N ALA A 167 -18.02 2.39 14.59
CA ALA A 167 -17.75 1.49 13.47
C ALA A 167 -17.46 2.28 12.20
N THR A 168 -17.01 1.62 11.13
CA THR A 168 -16.74 2.25 9.83
C THR A 168 -17.71 1.74 8.76
N TYR A 169 -17.89 2.52 7.69
CA TYR A 169 -18.56 2.00 6.49
C TYR A 169 -17.75 0.83 5.92
N GLY A 170 -18.45 -0.18 5.40
CA GLY A 170 -17.91 -1.46 4.94
C GLY A 170 -17.69 -2.51 6.03
N SER A 171 -17.68 -2.13 7.31
CA SER A 171 -17.53 -3.07 8.43
C SER A 171 -18.80 -3.89 8.68
N ASN A 172 -18.63 -5.04 9.34
CA ASN A 172 -19.74 -5.82 9.89
C ASN A 172 -19.84 -5.56 11.38
N VAL A 173 -21.06 -5.36 11.85
CA VAL A 173 -21.40 -5.25 13.28
C VAL A 173 -22.45 -6.29 13.64
N ALA A 174 -22.67 -6.56 14.90
CA ALA A 174 -23.72 -7.43 15.40
C ALA A 174 -24.54 -6.72 16.48
N LEU A 175 -25.70 -7.28 16.80
CA LEU A 175 -26.55 -6.81 17.90
C LEU A 175 -26.82 -7.97 18.86
N LEU A 176 -26.57 -7.71 20.14
CA LEU A 176 -26.87 -8.60 21.25
C LEU A 176 -28.01 -7.99 22.08
N GLY A 177 -29.15 -8.68 22.11
CA GLY A 177 -30.29 -8.35 22.95
C GLY A 177 -30.43 -9.32 24.14
N ARG A 178 -30.83 -8.80 25.30
CA ARG A 178 -31.21 -9.61 26.46
C ARG A 178 -32.65 -9.30 26.88
N ILE A 179 -33.42 -10.35 27.12
CA ILE A 179 -34.81 -10.31 27.59
C ILE A 179 -34.86 -11.05 28.92
N GLU A 180 -35.39 -10.38 29.94
CA GLU A 180 -35.76 -10.99 31.21
C GLU A 180 -37.16 -11.58 31.08
N ASN A 181 -37.38 -12.75 31.71
CA ASN A 181 -38.63 -13.50 31.66
C ASN A 181 -39.11 -13.82 30.21
N PRO A 182 -38.25 -14.39 29.35
CA PRO A 182 -38.60 -14.67 27.96
C PRO A 182 -39.73 -15.71 27.88
N GLN A 183 -40.65 -15.51 26.93
CA GLN A 183 -41.78 -16.42 26.69
C GLN A 183 -41.60 -17.23 25.38
N GLY A 184 -40.36 -17.30 24.87
CA GLY A 184 -40.01 -17.94 23.59
C GLY A 184 -40.48 -17.13 22.36
N GLY A 185 -40.26 -17.67 21.16
CA GLY A 185 -40.72 -17.05 19.91
C GLY A 185 -39.68 -16.14 19.22
N SER A 186 -40.15 -15.13 18.49
CA SER A 186 -39.32 -14.25 17.67
C SER A 186 -39.41 -12.80 18.11
N ALA A 187 -38.30 -12.08 18.09
CA ALA A 187 -38.25 -10.63 18.24
C ALA A 187 -37.93 -9.97 16.91
N THR A 188 -38.53 -8.80 16.67
CA THR A 188 -38.22 -7.97 15.50
C THR A 188 -37.22 -6.90 15.89
N VAL A 189 -36.13 -6.78 15.13
CA VAL A 189 -35.11 -5.74 15.31
C VAL A 189 -35.20 -4.74 14.17
N HIS A 190 -35.35 -3.47 14.53
CA HIS A 190 -35.37 -2.36 13.58
C HIS A 190 -34.14 -1.48 13.77
N ILE A 191 -33.43 -1.17 12.69
CA ILE A 191 -32.29 -0.25 12.71
C ILE A 191 -32.66 0.98 11.90
N GLU A 192 -32.48 2.15 12.51
CA GLU A 192 -32.73 3.46 11.91
C GLU A 192 -31.52 4.37 12.11
N LYS A 193 -31.32 5.32 11.21
CA LYS A 193 -30.43 6.45 11.49
C LYS A 193 -31.08 7.37 12.52
N GLU A 194 -30.30 7.89 13.47
CA GLU A 194 -30.78 8.77 14.55
C GLU A 194 -31.47 10.03 13.99
N ASP A 195 -30.97 10.55 12.86
CA ASP A 195 -31.52 11.70 12.15
C ASP A 195 -32.74 11.36 11.26
N ARG A 196 -33.14 10.09 11.20
CA ARG A 196 -34.24 9.52 10.39
C ARG A 196 -34.07 9.70 8.87
N THR A 197 -32.85 9.92 8.39
CA THR A 197 -32.55 9.89 6.96
C THR A 197 -32.63 8.47 6.38
N GLU A 198 -32.66 8.38 5.06
CA GLU A 198 -32.72 7.09 4.38
C GLU A 198 -31.34 6.41 4.41
N PHE A 199 -31.31 5.08 4.42
CA PHE A 199 -30.12 4.28 4.16
C PHE A 199 -29.84 4.17 2.66
N LYS A 200 -30.91 4.07 1.88
CA LYS A 200 -30.91 4.09 0.42
C LYS A 200 -32.28 4.54 -0.04
N LYS A 201 -32.41 4.89 -1.32
CA LYS A 201 -33.65 5.44 -1.90
C LYS A 201 -34.90 4.66 -1.43
N GLY A 202 -35.74 5.31 -0.64
CA GLY A 202 -37.01 4.76 -0.11
C GLY A 202 -36.89 3.85 1.12
N VAL A 203 -35.71 3.67 1.70
CA VAL A 203 -35.46 2.78 2.84
C VAL A 203 -34.98 3.59 4.05
N LYS A 204 -35.85 3.82 5.03
CA LYS A 204 -35.52 4.54 6.28
C LYS A 204 -35.21 3.64 7.48
N GLN A 205 -35.56 2.36 7.37
CA GLN A 205 -35.46 1.39 8.44
C GLN A 205 -35.04 0.06 7.84
N LEU A 206 -34.09 -0.62 8.49
CA LEU A 206 -33.73 -2.01 8.22
C LEU A 206 -34.45 -2.89 9.23
N THR A 207 -34.94 -4.05 8.79
CA THR A 207 -35.70 -4.98 9.64
C THR A 207 -35.02 -6.35 9.61
N PHE A 208 -34.80 -6.90 10.80
CA PHE A 208 -34.25 -8.23 11.02
C PHE A 208 -35.17 -8.99 11.97
N GLU A 209 -35.18 -10.32 11.84
CA GLU A 209 -35.90 -11.21 12.75
C GLU A 209 -34.87 -12.03 13.54
N GLY A 210 -35.03 -12.05 14.86
CA GLY A 210 -34.18 -12.81 15.77
C GLY A 210 -35.00 -13.82 16.56
N THR A 211 -34.45 -15.02 16.76
CA THR A 211 -35.07 -16.02 17.65
C THR A 211 -34.70 -15.69 19.09
N VAL A 212 -35.68 -15.68 20.00
CA VAL A 212 -35.44 -15.51 21.44
C VAL A 212 -35.11 -16.87 22.03
N SER A 213 -33.88 -17.05 22.51
CA SER A 213 -33.49 -18.28 23.21
C SER A 213 -34.21 -18.41 24.56
N GLU A 214 -34.22 -19.60 25.14
CA GLU A 214 -34.76 -19.84 26.49
C GLU A 214 -34.06 -19.01 27.58
N SER A 215 -32.79 -18.66 27.35
CA SER A 215 -32.02 -17.75 28.21
C SER A 215 -32.34 -16.25 28.00
N GLY A 216 -33.28 -15.94 27.10
CA GLY A 216 -33.67 -14.57 26.76
C GLY A 216 -32.66 -13.83 25.88
N ARG A 217 -31.65 -14.53 25.36
CA ARG A 217 -30.67 -13.97 24.42
C ARG A 217 -31.24 -13.90 23.00
N ILE A 218 -31.02 -12.76 22.34
CA ILE A 218 -31.25 -12.53 20.91
C ILE A 218 -29.92 -12.13 20.27
N ASP A 219 -29.50 -12.86 19.24
CA ASP A 219 -28.32 -12.52 18.44
C ASP A 219 -28.75 -12.19 17.00
N ILE A 220 -28.46 -10.96 16.55
CA ILE A 220 -28.49 -10.63 15.13
C ILE A 220 -27.04 -10.57 14.67
N SER A 221 -26.61 -11.63 13.97
CA SER A 221 -25.25 -11.76 13.47
C SER A 221 -25.02 -10.94 12.21
N SER A 222 -23.90 -10.21 12.16
CA SER A 222 -23.30 -9.65 10.93
C SER A 222 -24.21 -8.75 10.09
N ILE A 223 -24.55 -7.58 10.63
CA ILE A 223 -25.12 -6.43 9.94
C ILE A 223 -23.98 -5.69 9.21
N GLN A 224 -23.98 -5.72 7.89
CA GLN A 224 -23.03 -4.95 7.09
C GLN A 224 -23.43 -3.48 7.03
N ILE A 225 -22.50 -2.59 7.38
CA ILE A 225 -22.67 -1.15 7.25
C ILE A 225 -22.31 -0.76 5.82
N GLU A 226 -23.29 -0.67 4.92
CA GLU A 226 -22.99 -0.49 3.49
C GLU A 226 -22.43 0.91 3.18
N GLU A 227 -21.40 0.99 2.32
CA GLU A 227 -20.82 2.27 1.83
C GLU A 227 -21.86 3.18 1.18
N VAL A 228 -22.86 2.61 0.49
CA VAL A 228 -23.91 3.38 -0.20
C VAL A 228 -24.74 4.24 0.78
N TRP A 229 -24.78 3.90 2.07
CA TRP A 229 -25.53 4.66 3.07
C TRP A 229 -24.99 6.07 3.27
N LYS A 230 -23.71 6.28 2.94
CA LYS A 230 -23.04 7.58 2.96
C LYS A 230 -23.65 8.59 2.00
N GLU A 231 -24.21 8.14 0.88
CA GLU A 231 -24.84 9.01 -0.13
C GLU A 231 -26.13 9.68 0.38
N PHE A 232 -26.71 9.14 1.45
CA PHE A 232 -27.99 9.57 2.01
C PHE A 232 -27.86 10.27 3.38
N LYS A 233 -26.65 10.61 3.82
CA LYS A 233 -26.41 11.32 5.09
C LYS A 233 -26.77 12.81 4.98
N ASN A 234 -27.30 13.39 6.07
CA ASN A 234 -27.44 14.84 6.20
C ASN A 234 -26.56 15.47 7.31
N VAL A 235 -25.95 14.61 8.13
CA VAL A 235 -25.01 14.95 9.20
C VAL A 235 -23.56 14.62 8.82
N GLU A 236 -22.61 15.08 9.63
CA GLU A 236 -21.18 14.79 9.43
C GLU A 236 -20.89 13.28 9.54
N LYS A 237 -21.47 12.64 10.55
CA LYS A 237 -21.33 11.22 10.89
C LYS A 237 -22.70 10.61 11.18
N ASP A 238 -23.01 9.48 10.54
CA ASP A 238 -24.24 8.75 10.81
C ASP A 238 -24.19 8.16 12.22
N LYS A 239 -25.35 8.06 12.88
CA LYS A 239 -25.53 7.32 14.13
C LYS A 239 -26.67 6.34 13.96
N LEU A 240 -26.45 5.08 14.29
CA LEU A 240 -27.48 4.03 14.14
C LEU A 240 -28.06 3.65 15.49
N ILE A 241 -29.39 3.57 15.55
CA ILE A 241 -30.12 3.13 16.73
C ILE A 241 -30.87 1.85 16.38
N ALA A 242 -30.64 0.79 17.16
CA ALA A 242 -31.42 -0.43 17.08
C ALA A 242 -32.62 -0.36 18.03
N SER A 243 -33.76 -0.87 17.60
CA SER A 243 -34.96 -1.05 18.42
C SER A 243 -35.36 -2.52 18.38
N ILE A 244 -35.36 -3.20 19.53
CA ILE A 244 -35.94 -4.54 19.63
C ILE A 244 -37.39 -4.40 20.05
N THR A 245 -38.28 -5.08 19.33
CA THR A 245 -39.69 -5.25 19.68
C THR A 245 -39.94 -6.74 19.95
N TYR A 246 -40.46 -7.04 21.13
CA TYR A 246 -40.82 -8.39 21.54
C TYR A 246 -42.10 -8.32 22.36
N GLU A 247 -43.13 -9.05 21.91
CA GLU A 247 -44.50 -8.91 22.43
C GLU A 247 -44.94 -7.43 22.43
N ASN A 248 -45.33 -6.90 23.59
CA ASN A 248 -45.74 -5.50 23.77
C ASN A 248 -44.59 -4.57 24.21
N GLN A 249 -43.36 -5.08 24.34
CA GLN A 249 -42.20 -4.28 24.73
C GLN A 249 -41.44 -3.76 23.53
N LYS A 250 -40.95 -2.53 23.66
CA LYS A 250 -40.00 -1.92 22.71
C LYS A 250 -38.92 -1.18 23.46
N LYS A 251 -37.65 -1.49 23.18
CA LYS A 251 -36.50 -0.79 23.74
C LYS A 251 -35.54 -0.37 22.64
N LYS A 252 -34.89 0.77 22.84
CA LYS A 252 -33.86 1.29 21.94
C LYS A 252 -32.47 1.06 22.53
N SER A 253 -31.51 0.74 21.67
CA SER A 253 -30.09 0.71 22.03
C SER A 253 -29.55 2.13 22.24
N SER A 254 -28.36 2.23 22.82
CA SER A 254 -27.53 3.41 22.59
C SER A 254 -27.14 3.51 21.11
N PRO A 255 -26.94 4.73 20.57
CA PRO A 255 -26.48 4.89 19.20
C PRO A 255 -25.04 4.39 19.03
N ILE A 256 -24.76 3.73 17.90
CA ILE A 256 -23.39 3.50 17.41
C ILE A 256 -23.04 4.57 16.39
N GLU A 257 -21.86 5.19 16.51
CA GLU A 257 -21.37 6.24 15.62
C GLU A 257 -20.61 5.64 14.44
N ILE A 258 -20.96 6.04 13.21
CA ILE A 258 -20.31 5.53 12.00
C ILE A 258 -19.29 6.55 11.51
N LEU A 259 -18.01 6.19 11.67
CA LEU A 259 -16.87 7.00 11.29
C LEU A 259 -16.55 6.80 9.80
N PRO A 260 -16.43 7.87 9.01
CA PRO A 260 -15.93 7.74 7.64
C PRO A 260 -14.45 7.36 7.62
N ALA A 261 -14.07 6.48 6.69
CA ALA A 261 -12.67 6.23 6.40
C ALA A 261 -11.99 7.51 5.86
N PRO A 262 -10.71 7.77 6.17
CA PRO A 262 -10.02 8.94 5.66
C PRO A 262 -9.96 8.84 4.13
N LYS A 263 -10.23 9.96 3.45
CA LYS A 263 -10.05 10.04 2.00
C LYS A 263 -9.02 11.12 1.73
N VAL A 264 -7.76 10.70 1.69
CA VAL A 264 -6.60 11.57 1.56
C VAL A 264 -5.67 10.98 0.52
N ILE A 265 -5.11 11.84 -0.32
CA ILE A 265 -4.03 11.50 -1.23
C ILE A 265 -2.75 12.16 -0.73
N VAL A 266 -1.66 11.41 -0.65
CA VAL A 266 -0.33 11.89 -0.26
C VAL A 266 0.68 11.59 -1.36
N HIS A 267 1.20 12.65 -1.96
CA HIS A 267 2.18 12.61 -3.02
C HIS A 267 3.60 12.83 -2.47
N PHE A 268 4.56 12.07 -2.95
CA PHE A 268 5.99 12.37 -2.74
C PHE A 268 6.49 13.32 -3.83
N ARG A 269 7.27 14.33 -3.44
CA ARG A 269 7.90 15.29 -4.36
C ARG A 269 9.37 15.52 -3.98
N PRO A 270 10.27 15.75 -4.94
CA PRO A 270 11.60 16.26 -4.61
C PRO A 270 11.48 17.70 -4.10
N ARG A 271 12.41 18.08 -3.22
CA ARG A 271 12.46 19.46 -2.73
C ARG A 271 12.98 20.41 -3.80
N ALA A 272 12.67 21.70 -3.67
CA ALA A 272 13.18 22.76 -4.56
C ALA A 272 14.73 22.81 -4.66
N SER A 273 15.42 22.27 -3.65
CA SER A 273 16.88 22.17 -3.62
C SER A 273 17.45 20.99 -4.41
N TRP A 274 16.64 20.06 -4.92
CA TRP A 274 17.10 18.93 -5.72
C TRP A 274 17.87 19.41 -6.96
N LYS A 275 19.07 18.87 -7.18
CA LYS A 275 19.95 19.12 -8.32
C LYS A 275 20.33 17.84 -9.06
N GLY A 276 19.53 16.78 -8.90
CA GLY A 276 19.76 15.51 -9.58
C GLY A 276 20.68 14.53 -8.85
N GLU A 277 20.88 14.72 -7.54
CA GLU A 277 21.75 13.87 -6.70
C GLU A 277 21.23 12.42 -6.55
N TYR A 278 19.94 12.22 -6.82
CA TYR A 278 19.25 10.93 -6.85
C TYR A 278 18.24 10.93 -8.01
N GLY A 279 17.88 9.74 -8.50
CA GLY A 279 16.88 9.60 -9.56
C GLY A 279 15.48 9.69 -8.99
N PHE A 280 14.65 10.59 -9.49
CA PHE A 280 13.25 10.66 -9.08
C PHE A 280 12.37 11.04 -10.28
N ASP A 281 11.27 10.32 -10.46
CA ASP A 281 10.34 10.59 -11.55
C ASP A 281 8.88 10.42 -11.12
N TRP A 282 8.02 11.32 -11.59
CA TRP A 282 6.59 11.40 -11.28
C TRP A 282 5.82 12.06 -12.43
N ILE A 283 4.51 11.84 -12.51
CA ILE A 283 3.67 12.61 -13.42
C ILE A 283 3.62 14.07 -12.93
N ARG A 284 4.25 14.98 -13.68
CA ARG A 284 4.32 16.41 -13.32
C ARG A 284 2.92 17.03 -13.39
N LYS A 285 2.55 17.74 -12.33
CA LYS A 285 1.27 18.45 -12.19
C LYS A 285 1.47 19.96 -12.04
N GLY A 286 2.71 20.45 -11.99
CA GLY A 286 3.00 21.85 -11.64
C GLY A 286 2.64 22.17 -10.19
N ASP A 287 2.82 21.19 -9.31
CA ASP A 287 2.43 21.24 -7.89
C ASP A 287 3.62 21.38 -6.94
N THR A 288 4.84 21.51 -7.47
CA THR A 288 6.07 21.74 -6.71
C THR A 288 6.62 23.16 -6.92
N LYS A 289 7.71 23.45 -6.21
CA LYS A 289 8.53 24.67 -6.38
C LYS A 289 9.72 24.45 -7.30
N LEU A 290 9.80 23.32 -7.99
CA LEU A 290 10.88 23.02 -8.92
C LEU A 290 10.67 23.73 -10.25
N ASP A 291 11.74 24.30 -10.77
CA ASP A 291 11.77 24.77 -12.15
C ASP A 291 11.62 23.56 -13.09
N GLY A 292 10.74 23.65 -14.09
CA GLY A 292 10.45 22.55 -15.02
C GLY A 292 9.29 21.63 -14.61
N ASP A 293 8.78 21.74 -13.38
CA ASP A 293 7.53 21.08 -13.00
C ASP A 293 6.33 21.87 -13.57
N VAL A 294 5.86 21.41 -14.72
CA VAL A 294 4.70 21.96 -15.42
C VAL A 294 3.78 20.79 -15.77
N ASP A 295 2.47 20.99 -15.65
CA ASP A 295 1.46 19.94 -15.88
C ASP A 295 1.65 19.26 -17.25
N TYR A 296 1.91 17.95 -17.21
CA TYR A 296 2.09 17.12 -18.41
C TYR A 296 0.87 17.10 -19.34
N LYS A 297 -0.34 17.38 -18.84
CA LYS A 297 -1.53 17.57 -19.68
C LYS A 297 -1.36 18.71 -20.70
N THR A 298 -0.47 19.66 -20.41
CA THR A 298 -0.15 20.80 -21.28
C THR A 298 1.16 20.64 -22.03
N LEU A 299 2.10 19.84 -21.50
CA LEU A 299 3.45 19.71 -22.04
C LEU A 299 3.69 18.50 -22.94
N VAL A 300 2.87 17.44 -22.86
CA VAL A 300 3.05 16.23 -23.68
C VAL A 300 2.28 16.36 -24.98
N GLY A 301 2.94 16.06 -26.11
CA GLY A 301 2.36 16.31 -27.42
C GLY A 301 3.23 15.87 -28.59
N LYS A 302 3.29 16.70 -29.62
CA LYS A 302 4.13 16.49 -30.81
C LYS A 302 4.43 17.79 -31.54
N TYR A 303 5.52 17.77 -32.28
CA TYR A 303 5.76 18.72 -33.38
C TYR A 303 5.31 18.08 -34.70
N GLY A 304 4.98 18.90 -35.70
CA GLY A 304 4.68 18.42 -37.05
C GLY A 304 5.94 17.93 -37.79
N LYS A 305 5.95 18.05 -39.13
CA LYS A 305 7.15 17.77 -39.95
C LYS A 305 8.30 18.76 -39.70
N VAL A 306 7.99 19.92 -39.13
CA VAL A 306 8.95 20.97 -38.81
C VAL A 306 9.57 20.67 -37.43
N TYR A 307 10.89 20.49 -37.41
CA TYR A 307 11.63 20.19 -36.18
C TYR A 307 11.54 21.32 -35.15
N ALA A 308 11.45 20.97 -33.86
CA ALA A 308 11.10 21.88 -32.77
C ALA A 308 11.94 23.16 -32.67
N THR A 309 13.21 23.11 -33.09
CA THR A 309 14.12 24.26 -33.02
C THR A 309 13.95 25.26 -34.17
N GLN A 310 13.12 24.96 -35.17
CA GLN A 310 12.90 25.84 -36.33
C GLN A 310 11.87 26.93 -36.02
N PRO A 311 12.03 28.16 -36.54
CA PRO A 311 11.13 29.28 -36.22
C PRO A 311 9.64 29.03 -36.52
N SER A 312 9.32 28.20 -37.51
CA SER A 312 7.95 27.86 -37.90
C SER A 312 7.40 26.60 -37.20
N ALA A 313 8.13 26.04 -36.25
CA ALA A 313 7.68 24.85 -35.52
C ALA A 313 6.51 25.19 -34.59
N VAL A 314 5.45 24.38 -34.64
CA VAL A 314 4.28 24.51 -33.78
C VAL A 314 4.14 23.25 -32.93
N PHE A 315 4.13 23.43 -31.61
CA PHE A 315 3.83 22.36 -30.67
C PHE A 315 2.31 22.18 -30.54
N THR A 316 1.84 20.95 -30.63
CA THR A 316 0.43 20.60 -30.39
C THR A 316 0.35 19.61 -29.23
N LYS A 317 -0.36 19.99 -28.15
CA LYS A 317 -0.64 19.09 -27.02
C LYS A 317 -1.47 17.90 -27.49
N ASP A 318 -1.24 16.73 -26.89
CA ASP A 318 -1.93 15.50 -27.28
C ASP A 318 -2.32 14.69 -26.04
N GLU A 319 -3.61 14.73 -25.68
CA GLU A 319 -4.17 14.03 -24.51
C GLU A 319 -3.95 12.51 -24.58
N LYS A 320 -3.93 11.92 -25.79
CA LYS A 320 -3.71 10.48 -25.95
C LYS A 320 -2.27 10.12 -25.66
N LYS A 321 -1.30 10.94 -26.10
CA LYS A 321 0.11 10.74 -25.76
C LYS A 321 0.39 10.96 -24.27
N HIS A 322 -0.24 11.97 -23.67
CA HIS A 322 -0.18 12.16 -22.22
C HIS A 322 -0.68 10.92 -21.47
N LYS A 323 -1.86 10.40 -21.85
CA LYS A 323 -2.41 9.18 -21.26
C LYS A 323 -1.50 7.96 -21.51
N HIS A 324 -0.97 7.80 -22.72
CA HIS A 324 -0.03 6.73 -23.04
C HIS A 324 1.24 6.79 -22.17
N LEU A 325 1.76 7.98 -21.89
CA LEU A 325 2.88 8.14 -20.96
C LEU A 325 2.49 7.71 -19.55
N ALA A 326 1.36 8.20 -19.04
CA ALA A 326 0.89 7.86 -17.70
C ALA A 326 0.66 6.34 -17.54
N ASP A 327 -0.02 5.72 -18.49
CA ASP A 327 -0.42 4.32 -18.43
C ASP A 327 0.75 3.33 -18.64
N ASN A 328 1.80 3.71 -19.40
CA ASN A 328 2.90 2.79 -19.75
C ASN A 328 4.19 3.01 -18.95
N VAL A 329 4.40 4.22 -18.40
CA VAL A 329 5.61 4.50 -17.61
C VAL A 329 5.36 4.30 -16.12
N PHE A 330 4.17 4.63 -15.62
CA PHE A 330 3.87 4.64 -14.19
C PHE A 330 2.88 3.54 -13.82
N GLU A 331 3.17 2.85 -12.71
CA GLU A 331 2.19 2.01 -12.04
C GLU A 331 1.11 2.92 -11.43
N THR A 332 -0.18 2.60 -11.63
CA THR A 332 -1.29 3.36 -11.08
C THR A 332 -2.09 2.51 -10.09
N ILE A 333 -2.62 3.16 -9.05
CA ILE A 333 -3.52 2.54 -8.07
C ILE A 333 -4.67 3.49 -7.74
N THR A 334 -5.85 2.94 -7.47
CA THR A 334 -6.98 3.72 -6.97
C THR A 334 -6.85 3.86 -5.46
N ILE A 335 -6.60 5.09 -4.99
CA ILE A 335 -6.49 5.42 -3.54
C ILE A 335 -7.80 6.01 -3.01
N THR A 336 -8.46 6.83 -3.82
CA THR A 336 -9.74 7.48 -3.47
C THR A 336 -10.68 7.43 -4.66
N ASP A 337 -11.94 7.79 -4.42
CA ASP A 337 -12.98 7.98 -5.44
C ASP A 337 -12.99 9.40 -6.03
N LYS A 338 -11.92 10.18 -5.84
CA LYS A 338 -11.74 11.51 -6.43
C LYS A 338 -12.03 11.45 -7.93
N LYS A 339 -12.90 12.34 -8.40
CA LYS A 339 -13.28 12.41 -9.81
C LYS A 339 -12.52 13.51 -10.55
N ASP A 340 -12.10 13.22 -11.78
CA ASP A 340 -11.56 14.21 -12.70
C ASP A 340 -12.68 15.11 -13.28
N SER A 341 -12.31 16.10 -14.08
CA SER A 341 -13.27 17.01 -14.72
C SER A 341 -14.23 16.34 -15.70
N LYS A 342 -14.00 15.07 -16.06
CA LYS A 342 -14.84 14.25 -16.92
C LYS A 342 -15.68 13.25 -16.12
N GLY A 343 -15.60 13.25 -14.79
CA GLY A 343 -16.34 12.35 -13.90
C GLY A 343 -15.71 10.96 -13.72
N ASN A 344 -14.50 10.72 -14.25
CA ASN A 344 -13.79 9.46 -14.08
C ASN A 344 -13.00 9.46 -12.76
N THR A 345 -12.80 8.29 -12.15
CA THR A 345 -11.91 8.19 -10.98
C THR A 345 -10.47 8.57 -11.36
N GLU A 346 -9.86 9.49 -10.62
CA GLU A 346 -8.45 9.86 -10.79
C GLU A 346 -7.57 8.85 -10.04
N ASP A 347 -6.81 8.05 -10.79
CA ASP A 347 -5.84 7.13 -10.20
C ASP A 347 -4.57 7.85 -9.73
N TYR A 348 -3.94 7.27 -8.71
CA TYR A 348 -2.65 7.69 -8.18
C TYR A 348 -1.53 7.06 -8.99
N SER A 349 -0.76 7.88 -9.72
CA SER A 349 0.49 7.45 -10.36
C SER A 349 1.60 7.34 -9.33
N ILE A 350 2.17 6.14 -9.17
CA ILE A 350 3.23 5.86 -8.20
C ILE A 350 4.56 6.45 -8.70
N PRO A 351 5.18 7.42 -8.01
CA PRO A 351 6.50 7.94 -8.36
C PRO A 351 7.59 6.88 -8.18
N PHE A 352 8.70 7.08 -8.90
CA PHE A 352 9.92 6.28 -8.80
C PHE A 352 11.00 7.02 -8.03
N LEU A 353 11.73 6.29 -7.19
CA LEU A 353 12.96 6.73 -6.55
C LEU A 353 14.09 5.73 -6.86
N ASN A 354 15.19 6.24 -7.38
CA ASN A 354 16.43 5.52 -7.63
C ASN A 354 17.52 6.05 -6.71
N LEU A 355 18.01 5.19 -5.81
CA LEU A 355 19.11 5.48 -4.91
C LEU A 355 20.32 4.65 -5.33
N TYR A 356 21.36 5.30 -5.86
CA TYR A 356 22.60 4.61 -6.18
C TYR A 356 23.35 4.25 -4.90
N LYS A 357 23.64 2.96 -4.71
CA LYS A 357 24.45 2.45 -3.59
C LYS A 357 25.45 1.42 -4.09
N ASN A 358 26.73 1.78 -4.09
CA ASN A 358 27.82 0.81 -4.23
C ASN A 358 28.24 0.36 -2.81
N PRO A 359 28.30 -0.96 -2.50
CA PRO A 359 28.79 -1.46 -1.22
C PRO A 359 30.16 -0.94 -0.77
N THR A 360 31.03 -0.59 -1.73
CA THR A 360 32.37 -0.08 -1.42
C THR A 360 32.40 1.43 -1.20
N ASP A 361 31.34 2.15 -1.55
CA ASP A 361 31.24 3.59 -1.30
C ASP A 361 30.94 3.84 0.18
N LYS A 362 31.83 4.61 0.84
CA LYS A 362 31.60 5.07 2.22
C LYS A 362 30.55 6.18 2.30
N ASN A 363 30.30 6.87 1.18
CA ASN A 363 29.34 7.96 1.09
C ASN A 363 27.94 7.41 0.87
N THR A 364 26.96 7.97 1.57
CA THR A 364 25.56 7.74 1.28
C THR A 364 24.98 8.94 0.55
N TYR A 365 24.06 8.67 -0.37
CA TYR A 365 23.39 9.68 -1.19
C TYR A 365 21.90 9.65 -0.88
N PRO A 366 21.48 10.20 0.27
CA PRO A 366 20.07 10.16 0.65
C PRO A 366 19.24 11.05 -0.28
N ALA A 367 17.99 10.64 -0.51
CA ALA A 367 17.01 11.49 -1.17
C ALA A 367 16.32 12.40 -0.16
N GLU A 368 16.26 13.69 -0.48
CA GLU A 368 15.47 14.66 0.27
C GLU A 368 14.15 14.92 -0.42
N LEU A 369 13.06 14.38 0.13
CA LEU A 369 11.71 14.54 -0.38
C LEU A 369 10.86 15.41 0.55
N GLU A 370 9.74 15.85 0.03
CA GLU A 370 8.62 16.46 0.75
C GLU A 370 7.32 15.75 0.36
N ILE A 371 6.27 15.94 1.16
CA ILE A 371 4.96 15.34 0.89
C ILE A 371 3.90 16.41 0.59
N LEU A 372 3.03 16.11 -0.36
CA LEU A 372 1.90 16.95 -0.69
C LEU A 372 0.62 16.17 -0.40
N SER A 373 -0.15 16.63 0.58
CA SER A 373 -1.41 16.02 1.00
C SER A 373 -2.62 16.75 0.39
N GLU A 374 -3.61 16.00 -0.05
CA GLU A 374 -4.91 16.48 -0.51
C GLU A 374 -6.00 15.71 0.22
N VAL A 375 -6.82 16.38 1.05
CA VAL A 375 -8.03 15.76 1.63
C VAL A 375 -9.16 15.88 0.63
N ILE A 376 -9.71 14.73 0.26
CA ILE A 376 -10.83 14.64 -0.67
C ILE A 376 -12.15 14.80 0.07
N ASP A 377 -12.28 14.15 1.23
CA ASP A 377 -13.52 14.14 2.02
C ASP A 377 -13.24 14.17 3.53
N THR A 378 -12.65 13.10 4.08
CA THR A 378 -12.44 12.95 5.53
C THR A 378 -10.95 13.05 5.90
N GLU A 379 -10.65 13.90 6.88
CA GLU A 379 -9.30 14.09 7.43
C GLU A 379 -8.86 12.87 8.29
N PRO A 380 -7.58 12.49 8.26
CA PRO A 380 -7.07 11.42 9.09
C PRO A 380 -6.71 11.95 10.48
N VAL A 381 -6.71 11.08 11.49
CA VAL A 381 -6.18 11.40 12.82
C VAL A 381 -4.68 11.69 12.72
N LYS A 382 -3.97 10.87 11.93
CA LYS A 382 -2.54 10.98 11.62
C LYS A 382 -2.21 10.26 10.31
N ILE A 383 -1.00 10.51 9.81
CA ILE A 383 -0.42 9.80 8.66
C ILE A 383 0.81 9.03 9.12
N VAL A 384 0.95 7.80 8.63
CA VAL A 384 2.04 6.90 8.97
C VAL A 384 2.75 6.42 7.70
N LEU A 385 4.07 6.54 7.62
CA LEU A 385 4.87 5.94 6.55
C LEU A 385 5.28 4.51 6.95
N LYS A 386 5.05 3.53 6.08
CA LYS A 386 5.50 2.14 6.25
C LYS A 386 6.59 1.83 5.22
N TYR A 387 7.72 1.28 5.66
CA TYR A 387 8.83 0.89 4.77
C TYR A 387 9.63 -0.28 5.32
N HIS A 388 10.31 -1.02 4.43
CA HIS A 388 11.11 -2.19 4.80
C HIS A 388 12.42 -1.79 5.49
N LYS A 389 12.63 -2.28 6.70
CA LYS A 389 13.68 -1.81 7.63
C LYS A 389 15.09 -2.23 7.25
N ASP A 390 15.24 -3.36 6.57
CA ASP A 390 16.56 -3.87 6.17
C ASP A 390 17.22 -3.06 5.05
N PHE A 391 16.42 -2.38 4.23
CA PHE A 391 16.87 -1.75 3.00
C PHE A 391 16.92 -0.23 3.10
N LEU A 392 15.97 0.35 3.83
CA LEU A 392 15.74 1.78 3.86
C LEU A 392 15.81 2.31 5.29
N LYS A 393 16.32 3.52 5.43
CA LYS A 393 16.19 4.35 6.62
C LYS A 393 15.50 5.63 6.21
N VAL A 394 14.36 5.91 6.83
CA VAL A 394 13.61 7.14 6.61
C VAL A 394 13.65 7.97 7.87
N THR A 395 13.97 9.27 7.75
CA THR A 395 14.03 10.19 8.89
C THR A 395 13.27 11.49 8.59
N ASN A 396 12.57 11.99 9.60
CA ASN A 396 11.92 13.31 9.65
C ASN A 396 12.30 13.96 11.00
N ALA A 397 12.24 15.29 11.11
CA ALA A 397 12.63 16.05 12.30
C ALA A 397 11.74 15.83 13.53
N ALA A 398 10.54 15.23 13.40
CA ALA A 398 9.54 15.21 14.46
C ALA A 398 8.78 13.87 14.61
N ASN A 399 9.38 12.73 14.21
CA ASN A 399 8.65 11.47 14.13
C ASN A 399 8.75 10.56 15.37
N THR A 400 7.65 9.86 15.66
CA THR A 400 7.66 8.62 16.45
C THR A 400 7.86 7.44 15.50
N ILE A 401 8.77 6.52 15.86
CA ILE A 401 9.08 5.34 15.06
C ILE A 401 8.68 4.09 15.83
N THR A 402 7.86 3.23 15.22
CA THR A 402 7.58 1.88 15.71
C THR A 402 8.05 0.85 14.69
N GLU A 403 8.28 -0.39 15.12
CA GLU A 403 8.71 -1.49 14.25
C GLU A 403 7.78 -2.68 14.43
N GLU A 404 7.44 -3.34 13.33
CA GLU A 404 6.65 -4.57 13.31
C GLU A 404 7.16 -5.47 12.19
N ALA A 405 7.56 -6.69 12.53
CA ALA A 405 8.19 -7.64 11.60
C ALA A 405 9.34 -6.97 10.81
N ASP A 406 9.26 -6.99 9.49
CA ASP A 406 10.26 -6.44 8.55
C ASP A 406 10.08 -4.95 8.25
N PHE A 407 9.09 -4.29 8.86
CA PHE A 407 8.70 -2.91 8.55
C PHE A 407 8.92 -1.97 9.73
N LYS A 408 9.26 -0.72 9.40
CA LYS A 408 9.17 0.42 10.31
C LYS A 408 8.00 1.32 9.92
N PHE A 409 7.40 1.93 10.94
CA PHE A 409 6.30 2.86 10.82
C PHE A 409 6.73 4.20 11.39
N ILE A 410 6.60 5.27 10.59
CA ILE A 410 6.94 6.64 10.98
C ILE A 410 5.65 7.45 11.03
N GLU A 411 5.27 7.88 12.22
CA GLU A 411 4.20 8.86 12.38
C GLU A 411 4.69 10.25 11.99
N LEU A 412 3.91 10.93 11.13
CA LEU A 412 4.16 12.31 10.71
C LEU A 412 3.27 13.25 11.54
N GLU A 413 3.80 14.39 11.98
CA GLU A 413 3.04 15.32 12.83
C GLU A 413 1.81 15.92 12.12
N LYS A 414 0.75 16.18 12.89
CA LYS A 414 -0.58 16.58 12.41
C LYS A 414 -0.66 17.94 11.69
N LYS A 415 0.45 18.65 11.47
CA LYS A 415 0.48 19.89 10.64
C LYS A 415 0.30 19.62 9.13
N SER A 416 0.05 18.36 8.78
CA SER A 416 0.20 17.80 7.45
C SER A 416 -1.04 17.77 6.57
N VAL A 417 -2.14 18.42 6.94
CA VAL A 417 -3.44 18.25 6.25
C VAL A 417 -4.20 19.59 6.25
N THR A 418 -4.24 20.32 5.13
CA THR A 418 -4.74 21.73 5.13
C THR A 418 -5.79 22.09 4.07
N SER A 419 -6.29 21.16 3.26
CA SER A 419 -7.30 21.49 2.23
C SER A 419 -8.64 20.85 2.53
N LYS A 420 -9.73 21.61 2.40
CA LYS A 420 -11.10 21.09 2.31
C LYS A 420 -11.61 21.35 0.89
N THR A 421 -12.15 20.34 0.23
CA THR A 421 -12.97 20.54 -0.98
C THR A 421 -14.23 21.30 -0.59
N LYS A 422 -14.51 22.43 -1.23
CA LYS A 422 -15.79 23.15 -1.01
C LYS A 422 -16.94 22.37 -1.67
N LYS A 423 -18.16 22.53 -1.16
CA LYS A 423 -19.41 21.91 -1.70
C LYS A 423 -19.69 22.24 -3.18
N ASP A 424 -19.02 23.23 -3.75
CA ASP A 424 -19.15 23.68 -5.15
C ASP A 424 -18.18 22.98 -6.12
N GLY A 425 -17.39 22.01 -5.65
CA GLY A 425 -16.39 21.31 -6.47
C GLY A 425 -15.10 22.11 -6.69
N THR A 426 -14.96 23.29 -6.09
CA THR A 426 -13.71 24.06 -6.15
C THR A 426 -12.68 23.45 -5.21
N VAL A 427 -11.69 22.79 -5.79
CA VAL A 427 -10.49 22.31 -5.09
C VAL A 427 -9.64 23.54 -4.77
N THR A 428 -9.45 23.85 -3.48
CA THR A 428 -8.26 24.63 -3.11
C THR A 428 -7.11 23.66 -3.24
N THR A 429 -6.19 23.93 -4.18
CA THR A 429 -4.96 23.16 -4.37
C THR A 429 -4.36 22.88 -3.00
N GLY A 430 -4.16 21.59 -2.69
CA GLY A 430 -3.52 21.16 -1.45
C GLY A 430 -2.28 22.02 -1.18
N LYS A 431 -2.16 22.56 0.02
CA LYS A 431 -0.96 23.34 0.37
C LYS A 431 0.14 22.33 0.67
N LEU A 432 1.28 22.51 0.01
CA LEU A 432 2.45 21.64 0.14
C LEU A 432 2.87 21.54 1.61
N ASN A 433 2.83 20.32 2.15
CA ASN A 433 3.32 20.07 3.49
C ASN A 433 4.83 19.85 3.42
N SER A 434 5.59 20.90 3.67
CA SER A 434 7.04 20.95 3.44
C SER A 434 7.88 20.12 4.42
N GLU A 435 7.31 19.11 5.07
CA GLU A 435 8.06 18.26 5.99
C GLU A 435 9.14 17.48 5.22
N LYS A 436 10.39 17.71 5.64
CA LYS A 436 11.56 17.11 5.03
C LYS A 436 11.62 15.62 5.39
N LEU A 437 11.48 14.77 4.39
CA LEU A 437 11.77 13.35 4.48
C LEU A 437 13.16 13.09 3.90
N THR A 438 14.00 12.42 4.68
CA THR A 438 15.30 11.94 4.19
C THR A 438 15.21 10.42 4.06
N ILE A 439 15.46 9.90 2.85
CA ILE A 439 15.39 8.47 2.54
C ILE A 439 16.79 7.99 2.17
N GLU A 440 17.33 7.09 2.95
CA GLU A 440 18.66 6.52 2.77
C GLU A 440 18.58 5.03 2.46
N CYS A 441 19.32 4.59 1.44
CA CYS A 441 19.50 3.18 1.15
C CYS A 441 20.63 2.63 2.01
N ILE A 442 20.28 1.84 3.03
CA ILE A 442 21.25 1.30 4.01
C ILE A 442 21.81 -0.05 3.57
N LYS A 443 21.08 -0.81 2.74
CA LYS A 443 21.51 -2.08 2.14
C LYS A 443 21.04 -2.17 0.70
N ASN A 444 21.78 -2.87 -0.15
CA ASN A 444 21.36 -3.08 -1.53
C ASN A 444 20.00 -3.80 -1.60
N ILE A 445 19.22 -3.39 -2.61
CA ILE A 445 17.84 -3.78 -2.81
C ILE A 445 17.77 -4.74 -3.99
N ASP A 446 17.40 -5.99 -3.71
CA ASP A 446 17.34 -7.03 -4.74
C ASP A 446 16.06 -6.94 -5.59
N LYS A 447 14.96 -6.52 -4.97
CA LYS A 447 13.64 -6.32 -5.59
C LYS A 447 13.07 -4.98 -5.20
N ASP A 448 12.32 -4.35 -6.10
CA ASP A 448 11.68 -3.06 -5.85
C ASP A 448 10.99 -3.04 -4.48
N GLN A 449 11.23 -1.98 -3.72
CA GLN A 449 10.64 -1.74 -2.42
C GLN A 449 9.62 -0.63 -2.52
N TYR A 450 8.73 -0.55 -1.53
CA TYR A 450 7.72 0.50 -1.47
C TYR A 450 7.78 1.22 -0.13
N ILE A 451 7.59 2.53 -0.17
CA ILE A 451 7.24 3.33 0.99
C ILE A 451 5.75 3.64 0.84
N GLU A 452 4.94 3.09 1.74
CA GLU A 452 3.49 3.27 1.75
C GLU A 452 3.13 4.38 2.74
N VAL A 453 2.17 5.21 2.36
CA VAL A 453 1.58 6.22 3.24
C VAL A 453 0.23 5.72 3.68
N LEU A 454 0.02 5.59 4.99
CA LEU A 454 -1.20 5.09 5.60
C LEU A 454 -1.91 6.23 6.34
N ALA A 455 -3.15 6.51 5.99
CA ALA A 455 -4.04 7.43 6.70
C ALA A 455 -4.78 6.67 7.80
N VAL A 456 -4.75 7.19 9.03
CA VAL A 456 -5.28 6.53 10.21
C VAL A 456 -6.63 7.12 10.63
N THR A 457 -7.63 6.27 10.84
CA THR A 457 -8.81 6.56 11.65
C THR A 457 -8.70 5.80 12.97
N LYS A 458 -9.28 6.36 14.03
CA LYS A 458 -9.38 5.70 15.33
C LYS A 458 -10.83 5.31 15.56
N VAL A 459 -11.07 4.02 15.79
CA VAL A 459 -12.39 3.40 16.00
C VAL A 459 -12.32 2.66 17.33
N ASP A 460 -13.09 3.09 18.32
CA ASP A 460 -13.13 2.48 19.67
C ASP A 460 -11.73 2.28 20.29
N GLY A 461 -10.85 3.25 20.09
CA GLY A 461 -9.49 3.18 20.60
C GLY A 461 -8.49 2.46 19.70
N LYS A 462 -8.94 1.64 18.76
CA LYS A 462 -8.12 0.89 17.79
C LYS A 462 -7.85 1.73 16.55
N GLU A 463 -6.67 1.56 15.94
CA GLU A 463 -6.29 2.27 14.72
C GLU A 463 -6.63 1.45 13.47
N GLU A 464 -7.44 2.02 12.58
CA GLU A 464 -7.67 1.51 11.23
C GLU A 464 -6.85 2.31 10.22
N LYS A 465 -6.25 1.62 9.25
CA LYS A 465 -5.31 2.20 8.28
C LYS A 465 -5.85 2.03 6.87
N THR A 466 -5.88 3.13 6.12
CA THR A 466 -6.17 3.14 4.68
C THR A 466 -4.95 3.62 3.91
N LEU A 467 -4.71 3.06 2.72
CA LEU A 467 -3.63 3.55 1.87
C LEU A 467 -3.97 4.97 1.41
N ALA A 468 -3.00 5.87 1.49
CA ALA A 468 -3.12 7.28 1.11
C ALA A 468 -2.06 7.70 0.07
N GLY A 469 -1.00 6.93 -0.09
CA GLY A 469 0.08 7.24 -1.03
C GLY A 469 1.09 6.09 -1.11
N LYS A 470 1.90 6.09 -2.16
CA LYS A 470 2.90 5.04 -2.37
C LYS A 470 4.07 5.58 -3.17
N LEU A 471 5.29 5.23 -2.79
CA LEU A 471 6.53 5.54 -3.52
C LEU A 471 7.26 4.25 -3.83
N LYS A 472 7.66 4.05 -5.08
CA LYS A 472 8.42 2.89 -5.53
C LYS A 472 9.91 3.18 -5.49
N VAL A 473 10.64 2.49 -4.64
CA VAL A 473 12.10 2.55 -4.56
C VAL A 473 12.66 1.38 -5.35
N LEU A 474 13.34 1.68 -6.45
CA LEU A 474 13.78 0.66 -7.40
C LEU A 474 14.93 -0.18 -6.87
N ALA A 475 14.96 -1.44 -7.31
CA ALA A 475 16.04 -2.37 -7.01
C ALA A 475 17.40 -1.85 -7.49
N ASN A 476 18.40 -1.89 -6.62
CA ASN A 476 19.73 -1.34 -6.85
C ASN A 476 20.88 -2.29 -6.51
N HIS A 477 20.58 -3.58 -6.32
CA HIS A 477 21.61 -4.62 -6.20
C HIS A 477 22.47 -4.68 -7.46
N LYS A 478 23.61 -5.38 -7.35
CA LYS A 478 24.67 -5.42 -8.37
C LYS A 478 24.15 -5.71 -9.79
N GLY A 479 23.21 -6.65 -9.94
CA GLY A 479 22.59 -7.00 -11.22
C GLY A 479 21.80 -5.87 -11.90
N ASN A 480 21.38 -4.84 -11.16
CA ASN A 480 20.67 -3.67 -11.69
C ASN A 480 21.58 -2.46 -11.91
N ARG A 481 22.83 -2.50 -11.43
CA ARG A 481 23.80 -1.42 -11.64
C ARG A 481 24.58 -1.65 -12.93
N ARG A 482 25.05 -0.56 -13.52
CA ARG A 482 25.79 -0.57 -14.78
C ARG A 482 27.01 0.32 -14.71
N ILE A 483 27.95 0.11 -15.62
CA ILE A 483 29.16 0.91 -15.78
C ILE A 483 29.17 1.54 -17.17
N ALA A 484 29.32 2.86 -17.22
CA ALA A 484 29.63 3.59 -18.45
C ALA A 484 31.15 3.74 -18.55
N ASN A 485 31.80 2.92 -19.39
CA ASN A 485 33.21 3.05 -19.69
C ASN A 485 33.43 4.22 -20.66
N VAL A 486 34.11 5.27 -20.20
CA VAL A 486 34.32 6.50 -20.97
C VAL A 486 35.80 6.85 -21.00
N VAL A 487 36.32 7.22 -22.17
CA VAL A 487 37.65 7.80 -22.31
C VAL A 487 37.53 9.25 -22.74
N PHE A 488 38.08 10.14 -21.92
CA PHE A 488 38.23 11.55 -22.23
C PHE A 488 39.55 11.73 -22.96
N VAL A 489 39.46 12.21 -24.20
CA VAL A 489 40.60 12.42 -25.09
C VAL A 489 40.83 13.92 -25.21
N ASN A 490 41.91 14.39 -24.60
CA ASN A 490 42.31 15.79 -24.69
C ASN A 490 43.08 16.02 -26.00
N VAL A 491 42.50 16.77 -26.92
CA VAL A 491 43.04 16.97 -28.27
C VAL A 491 43.92 18.22 -28.29
N LEU A 492 45.22 18.04 -28.51
CA LEU A 492 46.17 19.13 -28.65
C LEU A 492 46.22 19.57 -30.11
N ALA A 493 45.94 20.84 -30.39
CA ALA A 493 45.84 21.38 -31.75
C ALA A 493 46.40 22.80 -31.82
N ASN A 494 46.81 23.25 -33.01
CA ASN A 494 47.44 24.55 -33.22
C ASN A 494 46.72 25.39 -34.28
N ILE A 495 45.40 25.52 -34.17
CA ILE A 495 44.59 26.21 -35.18
C ILE A 495 44.85 27.72 -35.26
N ASN A 496 45.50 28.33 -34.26
CA ASN A 496 45.82 29.76 -34.23
C ASN A 496 47.30 30.05 -34.52
N GLY A 497 48.12 29.04 -34.86
CA GLY A 497 49.52 29.24 -35.22
C GLY A 497 50.39 29.76 -34.08
N GLU A 498 50.20 29.24 -32.87
CA GLU A 498 51.02 29.55 -31.70
C GLU A 498 52.50 29.23 -31.96
N ALA A 499 53.38 30.12 -31.51
CA ALA A 499 54.82 30.03 -31.73
C ALA A 499 55.46 28.89 -30.90
N LYS A 500 56.56 28.32 -31.39
CA LYS A 500 57.37 27.32 -30.66
C LYS A 500 57.69 27.84 -29.24
N GLY A 501 57.36 27.04 -28.21
CA GLY A 501 57.50 27.40 -26.79
C GLY A 501 56.21 27.85 -26.11
N LYS A 502 55.11 28.05 -26.87
CA LYS A 502 53.73 28.00 -26.37
C LYS A 502 53.15 26.66 -26.81
N GLU A 503 53.15 25.69 -25.91
CA GLU A 503 52.68 24.34 -26.25
C GLU A 503 51.19 24.40 -26.66
N PRO A 504 50.80 23.72 -27.75
CA PRO A 504 49.41 23.64 -28.18
C PRO A 504 48.59 22.97 -27.09
N VAL A 505 47.60 23.68 -26.56
CA VAL A 505 46.77 23.18 -25.44
C VAL A 505 45.40 22.75 -25.91
N GLY A 506 44.98 21.57 -25.46
CA GLY A 506 43.58 21.16 -25.44
C GLY A 506 42.84 21.86 -24.28
N ILE A 507 42.06 21.11 -23.51
CA ILE A 507 41.42 21.63 -22.31
C ILE A 507 42.32 21.43 -21.08
N SER A 508 42.18 22.27 -20.05
CA SER A 508 43.04 22.16 -18.85
C SER A 508 42.72 20.91 -18.03
N SER A 509 43.69 20.36 -17.30
CA SER A 509 43.46 19.21 -16.42
C SER A 509 42.41 19.48 -15.33
N ALA A 510 42.27 20.74 -14.90
CA ALA A 510 41.25 21.16 -13.95
C ALA A 510 39.83 21.05 -14.56
N ASP A 511 39.67 21.47 -15.82
CA ASP A 511 38.40 21.38 -16.53
C ASP A 511 38.01 19.93 -16.80
N ILE A 512 38.96 19.07 -17.20
CA ILE A 512 38.73 17.62 -17.40
C ILE A 512 38.18 16.99 -16.10
N LYS A 513 38.77 17.35 -14.96
CA LYS A 513 38.31 16.86 -13.66
C LYS A 513 36.89 17.33 -13.36
N SER A 514 36.61 18.62 -13.55
CA SER A 514 35.26 19.20 -13.36
C SER A 514 34.22 18.52 -14.25
N GLN A 515 34.57 18.23 -15.50
CA GLN A 515 33.69 17.58 -16.48
C GLN A 515 33.38 16.13 -16.13
N LYS A 516 34.36 15.41 -15.56
CA LYS A 516 34.14 14.06 -15.05
C LYS A 516 33.13 14.06 -13.90
N GLU A 517 33.19 15.06 -13.02
CA GLU A 517 32.26 15.20 -11.89
C GLU A 517 30.82 15.44 -12.37
N TYR A 518 30.62 16.11 -13.51
CA TYR A 518 29.28 16.32 -14.09
C TYR A 518 28.58 15.04 -14.55
N LEU A 519 29.29 13.97 -14.90
CA LEU A 519 28.65 12.74 -15.36
C LEU A 519 27.92 12.00 -14.23
N SER A 520 28.47 12.03 -13.03
CA SER A 520 28.02 11.15 -11.94
C SER A 520 26.60 11.46 -11.46
N PRO A 521 26.21 12.73 -11.19
CA PRO A 521 24.84 13.04 -10.78
C PRO A 521 23.80 12.53 -11.77
N PHE A 522 24.00 12.72 -13.08
CA PHE A 522 22.99 12.32 -14.07
C PHE A 522 22.96 10.81 -14.32
N LEU A 523 24.10 10.16 -14.49
CA LEU A 523 24.15 8.72 -14.80
C LEU A 523 23.70 7.86 -13.59
N ARG A 524 23.99 8.31 -12.37
CA ARG A 524 23.57 7.58 -11.15
C ARG A 524 22.06 7.61 -10.93
N GLN A 525 21.32 8.55 -11.51
CA GLN A 525 19.85 8.50 -11.54
C GLN A 525 19.34 7.24 -12.24
N ALA A 526 20.10 6.72 -13.20
CA ALA A 526 19.82 5.48 -13.93
C ALA A 526 20.55 4.24 -13.36
N LEU A 527 21.16 4.35 -12.17
CA LEU A 527 22.05 3.35 -11.58
C LEU A 527 23.30 3.02 -12.44
N VAL A 528 23.74 3.99 -13.25
CA VAL A 528 24.94 3.88 -14.08
C VAL A 528 26.11 4.63 -13.42
N GLN A 529 27.21 3.93 -13.19
CA GLN A 529 28.45 4.51 -12.68
C GLN A 529 29.39 4.88 -13.85
N PRO A 530 29.80 6.14 -13.99
CA PRO A 530 30.86 6.49 -14.94
C PRO A 530 32.22 5.94 -14.49
N ASN A 531 32.90 5.23 -15.39
CA ASN A 531 34.30 4.82 -15.29
C ASN A 531 35.12 5.59 -16.33
N VAL A 532 35.67 6.74 -15.91
CA VAL A 532 36.38 7.66 -16.80
C VAL A 532 37.89 7.45 -16.77
N LYS A 533 38.48 7.20 -17.94
CA LYS A 533 39.93 7.26 -18.22
C LYS A 533 40.26 8.53 -19.00
N ASN A 534 41.50 8.99 -18.90
CA ASN A 534 41.98 10.17 -19.63
C ASN A 534 43.19 9.79 -20.49
N THR A 535 43.31 10.39 -21.67
CA THR A 535 44.49 10.31 -22.53
C THR A 535 44.58 11.56 -23.40
N ASP A 536 45.76 11.82 -23.96
CA ASP A 536 45.97 12.90 -24.91
C ASP A 536 45.97 12.38 -26.36
N LEU A 537 45.60 13.25 -27.30
CA LEU A 537 45.75 13.04 -28.74
C LEU A 537 46.42 14.28 -29.33
N ASN A 538 47.70 14.16 -29.68
CA ASN A 538 48.47 15.29 -30.20
C ASN A 538 48.33 15.40 -31.73
N LEU A 539 47.59 16.42 -32.18
CA LEU A 539 47.37 16.77 -33.58
C LEU A 539 47.82 18.20 -33.90
N SER A 540 48.76 18.73 -33.11
CA SER A 540 49.28 20.09 -33.27
C SER A 540 50.02 20.32 -34.59
N GLY A 541 50.62 19.27 -35.15
CA GLY A 541 51.25 19.28 -36.48
C GLY A 541 50.35 18.76 -37.60
N ASP A 542 49.10 18.39 -37.31
CA ASP A 542 48.21 17.76 -38.28
C ASP A 542 47.61 18.80 -39.25
N ALA A 543 48.03 18.75 -40.51
CA ALA A 543 47.62 19.76 -41.50
C ALA A 543 46.11 19.75 -41.78
N VAL A 544 45.47 18.58 -41.72
CA VAL A 544 44.03 18.43 -41.99
C VAL A 544 43.20 19.06 -40.88
N LEU A 545 43.47 18.72 -39.60
CA LEU A 545 42.78 19.33 -38.46
C LEU A 545 42.98 20.84 -38.42
N ASN A 546 44.23 21.31 -38.62
CA ASN A 546 44.59 22.72 -38.45
C ASN A 546 44.22 23.61 -39.65
N LYS A 547 43.68 23.04 -40.73
CA LYS A 547 43.26 23.78 -41.93
C LYS A 547 41.84 23.46 -42.37
N ASP A 548 41.52 22.18 -42.52
CA ASP A 548 40.30 21.73 -43.18
C ASP A 548 39.10 21.69 -42.24
N TYR A 549 39.35 21.68 -40.92
CA TYR A 549 38.34 21.74 -39.87
C TYR A 549 38.36 23.07 -39.11
N VAL A 550 38.68 24.18 -39.78
CA VAL A 550 38.84 25.49 -39.17
C VAL A 550 37.94 26.55 -39.81
N LEU A 551 37.20 27.29 -39.00
CA LEU A 551 36.43 28.48 -39.40
C LEU A 551 37.09 29.75 -38.85
N LYS A 552 37.07 30.82 -39.64
CA LYS A 552 37.47 32.15 -39.19
C LYS A 552 36.33 32.83 -38.43
N PHE A 553 36.61 33.27 -37.20
CA PHE A 553 35.65 34.00 -36.37
C PHE A 553 36.30 35.25 -35.75
N GLY A 554 36.05 36.39 -36.38
CA GLY A 554 36.72 37.64 -36.02
C GLY A 554 38.24 37.51 -36.20
N SER A 555 39.00 37.76 -35.15
CA SER A 555 40.47 37.66 -35.14
C SER A 555 41.01 36.28 -34.74
N ARG A 556 40.13 35.28 -34.52
CA ARG A 556 40.53 33.96 -34.03
C ARG A 556 39.94 32.84 -34.89
N ASN A 557 40.60 31.71 -34.87
CA ASN A 557 40.12 30.48 -35.49
C ASN A 557 39.33 29.64 -34.46
N ILE A 558 38.27 28.99 -34.94
CA ILE A 558 37.46 28.03 -34.20
C ILE A 558 37.39 26.72 -35.00
N PHE A 559 37.05 25.63 -34.33
CA PHE A 559 36.82 24.35 -34.98
C PHE A 559 35.49 24.32 -35.74
N SER A 560 35.51 23.75 -36.95
CA SER A 560 34.33 23.45 -37.73
C SER A 560 33.84 22.03 -37.43
N LYS A 561 32.54 21.86 -37.23
CA LYS A 561 31.89 20.55 -37.17
C LYS A 561 32.15 19.73 -38.44
N TYR A 562 32.20 20.38 -39.59
CA TYR A 562 32.35 19.74 -40.90
C TYR A 562 33.63 20.21 -41.57
N ASN A 563 34.24 19.34 -42.38
CA ASN A 563 35.33 19.74 -43.26
C ASN A 563 34.86 20.87 -44.19
N VAL A 564 35.61 21.98 -44.23
CA VAL A 564 35.24 23.18 -44.99
C VAL A 564 35.90 23.27 -46.36
N THR A 565 36.79 22.32 -46.67
CA THR A 565 37.58 22.30 -47.92
C THR A 565 37.12 21.25 -48.90
N ASN A 566 36.44 20.21 -48.44
CA ASN A 566 35.87 19.18 -49.30
C ASN A 566 34.36 19.37 -49.48
N SER A 567 33.82 18.88 -50.59
CA SER A 567 32.39 19.00 -50.91
C SER A 567 31.51 18.04 -50.09
N ALA A 568 32.09 17.00 -49.49
CA ALA A 568 31.37 16.01 -48.70
C ALA A 568 30.99 16.53 -47.30
N GLY A 569 31.77 17.48 -46.75
CA GLY A 569 31.55 18.04 -45.41
C GLY A 569 31.73 17.00 -44.31
N ASP A 570 32.81 16.22 -44.36
CA ASP A 570 33.05 15.13 -43.40
C ASP A 570 33.03 15.62 -41.94
N ASP A 571 32.44 14.85 -41.04
CA ASP A 571 32.28 15.23 -39.63
C ASP A 571 33.62 15.17 -38.85
N LEU A 572 33.88 16.19 -38.03
CA LEU A 572 35.10 16.32 -37.22
C LEU A 572 35.24 15.17 -36.21
N VAL A 573 34.16 14.68 -35.62
CA VAL A 573 34.22 13.56 -34.66
C VAL A 573 34.71 12.29 -35.35
N THR A 574 34.23 12.04 -36.58
CA THR A 574 34.68 10.91 -37.40
C THR A 574 36.17 11.03 -37.72
N TYR A 575 36.63 12.24 -38.07
CA TYR A 575 38.05 12.49 -38.31
C TYR A 575 38.90 12.23 -37.06
N LEU A 576 38.54 12.79 -35.90
CA LEU A 576 39.27 12.62 -34.65
C LEU A 576 39.29 11.15 -34.20
N LYS A 577 38.18 10.42 -34.38
CA LYS A 577 38.13 8.98 -34.12
C LYS A 577 39.11 8.21 -35.01
N SER A 578 39.20 8.56 -36.29
CA SER A 578 40.16 7.94 -37.20
C SER A 578 41.61 8.18 -36.74
N GLN A 579 41.93 9.39 -36.27
CA GLN A 579 43.27 9.70 -35.77
C GLN A 579 43.57 8.99 -34.45
N PHE A 580 42.60 8.97 -33.53
CA PHE A 580 42.72 8.30 -32.23
C PHE A 580 43.00 6.80 -32.38
N THR A 581 42.36 6.15 -33.35
CA THR A 581 42.47 4.70 -33.58
C THR A 581 43.70 4.28 -34.39
N LYS A 582 44.43 5.23 -35.02
CA LYS A 582 45.72 4.93 -35.66
C LYS A 582 46.79 4.51 -34.66
N ASP A 583 46.74 5.05 -33.46
CA ASP A 583 47.61 4.61 -32.38
C ASP A 583 47.11 3.29 -31.81
N LYS A 584 47.90 2.23 -32.00
CA LYS A 584 47.59 0.88 -31.51
C LYS A 584 47.46 0.82 -29.98
N ALA A 585 48.07 1.74 -29.23
CA ALA A 585 47.92 1.83 -27.78
C ALA A 585 46.47 2.14 -27.37
N ASN A 586 45.70 2.82 -28.23
CA ASN A 586 44.30 3.17 -27.97
C ASN A 586 43.32 2.03 -28.25
N ALA A 587 43.78 0.86 -28.73
CA ALA A 587 42.93 -0.30 -28.97
C ALA A 587 42.21 -0.81 -27.70
N ILE A 588 42.75 -0.51 -26.52
CA ILE A 588 42.11 -0.80 -25.22
C ILE A 588 40.77 -0.07 -25.02
N TYR A 589 40.52 1.01 -25.76
CA TYR A 589 39.31 1.82 -25.66
C TYR A 589 38.25 1.46 -26.71
N LYS A 590 38.38 0.33 -27.42
CA LYS A 590 37.46 -0.08 -28.49
C LYS A 590 35.98 -0.11 -28.07
N ASP A 591 35.71 -0.49 -26.82
CA ASP A 591 34.35 -0.63 -26.26
C ASP A 591 33.94 0.56 -25.39
N TYR A 592 34.79 1.59 -25.30
CA TYR A 592 34.55 2.79 -24.52
C TYR A 592 33.74 3.81 -25.33
N PHE A 593 32.94 4.61 -24.65
CA PHE A 593 32.51 5.90 -25.19
C PHE A 593 33.71 6.85 -25.23
N VAL A 594 33.92 7.56 -26.33
CA VAL A 594 35.04 8.48 -26.53
C VAL A 594 34.52 9.91 -26.53
N VAL A 595 35.02 10.74 -25.63
CA VAL A 595 34.69 12.17 -25.57
C VAL A 595 35.95 12.97 -25.90
N PHE A 596 35.97 13.61 -27.07
CA PHE A 596 37.06 14.48 -27.48
C PHE A 596 36.89 15.88 -26.88
N PHE A 597 37.95 16.42 -26.28
CA PHE A 597 37.96 17.79 -25.74
C PHE A 597 38.92 18.66 -26.53
N LEU A 598 38.43 19.82 -26.98
CA LEU A 598 39.19 20.79 -27.77
C LEU A 598 39.41 22.09 -26.98
N GLY A 599 40.62 22.67 -27.11
CA GLY A 599 41.03 23.89 -26.42
C GLY A 599 40.48 25.20 -27.00
N ASN A 600 39.80 25.15 -28.15
CA ASN A 600 39.21 26.30 -28.84
C ASN A 600 37.69 26.14 -29.02
N GLY A 601 37.01 27.26 -29.28
CA GLY A 601 35.57 27.23 -29.58
C GLY A 601 35.29 26.44 -30.86
N GLY A 602 34.03 26.08 -31.08
CA GLY A 602 33.62 25.39 -32.29
C GLY A 602 32.21 25.72 -32.73
N GLY A 603 31.86 25.27 -33.93
CA GLY A 603 30.58 25.57 -34.54
C GLY A 603 30.42 25.00 -35.94
N ARG A 604 29.39 25.46 -36.64
CA ARG A 604 29.20 25.19 -38.06
C ARG A 604 28.79 26.46 -38.78
N GLU A 605 29.16 26.55 -40.05
CA GLU A 605 28.67 27.61 -40.93
C GLU A 605 27.34 27.19 -41.58
N LYS A 606 26.36 28.09 -41.58
CA LYS A 606 25.12 27.91 -42.36
C LYS A 606 25.37 28.29 -43.81
N ALA A 607 24.51 27.82 -44.72
CA ALA A 607 24.51 28.27 -46.12
C ALA A 607 24.48 29.80 -46.30
N SER A 608 23.98 30.54 -45.31
CA SER A 608 23.97 32.01 -45.30
C SER A 608 25.32 32.65 -44.91
N GLY A 609 26.39 31.87 -44.74
CA GLY A 609 27.69 32.33 -44.21
C GLY A 609 27.69 32.63 -42.70
N LYS A 610 26.57 32.40 -42.00
CA LYS A 610 26.46 32.67 -40.56
C LYS A 610 27.00 31.50 -39.75
N ILE A 611 27.94 31.78 -38.86
CA ILE A 611 28.46 30.80 -37.91
C ILE A 611 27.44 30.58 -36.77
N VAL A 612 27.18 29.31 -36.49
CA VAL A 612 26.42 28.83 -35.33
C VAL A 612 27.40 28.19 -34.37
N HIS A 613 27.54 28.79 -33.19
CA HIS A 613 28.37 28.23 -32.13
C HIS A 613 27.74 26.96 -31.54
N LEU A 614 28.59 26.01 -31.22
CA LEU A 614 28.25 24.76 -30.56
C LEU A 614 29.11 24.62 -29.31
N GLY A 615 28.53 24.09 -28.23
CA GLY A 615 29.31 23.68 -27.06
C GLY A 615 29.92 22.28 -27.21
N GLY A 616 29.27 21.44 -28.01
CA GLY A 616 29.68 20.10 -28.36
C GLY A 616 28.74 19.53 -29.42
N HIS A 617 28.96 18.27 -29.80
CA HIS A 617 27.99 17.44 -30.51
C HIS A 617 28.39 15.96 -30.47
N ALA A 618 27.40 15.07 -30.47
CA ALA A 618 27.60 13.64 -30.76
C ALA A 618 27.74 13.37 -32.28
N ASN A 619 28.41 12.27 -32.62
CA ASN A 619 28.55 11.80 -34.02
C ASN A 619 27.22 11.23 -34.57
N GLY A 620 26.30 10.84 -33.68
CA GLY A 620 24.99 10.29 -34.02
C GLY A 620 24.22 9.86 -32.78
N ILE A 621 22.97 9.45 -32.98
CA ILE A 621 22.09 8.91 -31.94
C ILE A 621 21.57 7.55 -32.43
N PRO A 622 22.06 6.42 -31.88
CA PRO A 622 23.20 6.31 -30.97
C PRO A 622 24.55 6.50 -31.68
N SER A 623 25.62 6.66 -30.90
CA SER A 623 27.02 6.64 -31.38
C SER A 623 27.97 6.26 -30.24
N LYS A 624 29.28 6.12 -30.52
CA LYS A 624 30.29 5.88 -29.48
C LYS A 624 31.17 7.10 -29.22
N GLU A 625 30.95 8.19 -29.93
CA GLU A 625 31.85 9.34 -29.95
C GLU A 625 31.09 10.66 -29.92
N CYS A 626 31.57 11.57 -29.08
CA CYS A 626 31.16 12.97 -29.11
C CYS A 626 32.35 13.89 -28.88
N ILE A 627 32.11 15.18 -29.08
CA ILE A 627 33.13 16.22 -28.93
C ILE A 627 32.61 17.38 -28.10
N MET A 628 33.52 17.98 -27.34
CA MET A 628 33.34 19.14 -26.50
C MET A 628 34.30 20.24 -26.95
N TYR A 629 33.75 21.40 -27.27
CA TYR A 629 34.54 22.59 -27.55
C TYR A 629 34.87 23.36 -26.27
N LYS A 630 35.74 24.36 -26.37
CA LYS A 630 36.19 25.16 -25.22
C LYS A 630 35.02 25.76 -24.44
N ASN A 631 35.11 25.69 -23.11
CA ASN A 631 34.17 26.27 -22.14
C ASN A 631 32.72 25.81 -22.34
N PRO A 632 32.44 24.49 -22.38
CA PRO A 632 31.08 24.02 -22.48
C PRO A 632 30.32 24.34 -21.17
N GLN A 633 28.99 24.47 -21.24
CA GLN A 633 28.17 24.58 -20.03
C GLN A 633 28.32 23.31 -19.18
N PRO A 634 28.14 23.37 -17.84
CA PRO A 634 28.40 22.23 -16.94
C PRO A 634 27.76 20.90 -17.36
N PHE A 635 26.54 20.89 -17.88
CA PHE A 635 25.83 19.64 -18.21
C PHE A 635 26.08 19.12 -19.65
N PHE A 636 26.79 19.86 -20.51
CA PHE A 636 26.94 19.51 -21.93
C PHE A 636 27.64 18.17 -22.16
N VAL A 637 28.63 17.84 -21.33
CA VAL A 637 29.34 16.55 -21.44
C VAL A 637 28.37 15.39 -21.23
N ALA A 638 27.48 15.50 -20.24
CA ALA A 638 26.45 14.50 -20.01
C ALA A 638 25.40 14.50 -21.13
N HIS A 639 24.97 15.66 -21.62
CA HIS A 639 24.01 15.77 -22.73
C HIS A 639 24.49 15.05 -24.01
N GLU A 640 25.70 15.36 -24.49
CA GLU A 640 26.21 14.74 -25.72
C GLU A 640 26.62 13.27 -25.52
N LEU A 641 27.10 12.92 -24.32
CA LEU A 641 27.33 11.50 -23.99
C LEU A 641 26.01 10.72 -23.99
N MET A 642 24.92 11.33 -23.53
CA MET A 642 23.60 10.69 -23.53
C MET A 642 23.01 10.54 -24.95
N HIS A 643 23.33 11.43 -25.88
CA HIS A 643 23.10 11.18 -27.31
C HIS A 643 23.84 9.93 -27.81
N CYS A 644 25.09 9.75 -27.39
CA CYS A 644 25.83 8.50 -27.68
C CYS A 644 25.11 7.28 -27.09
N MET A 645 24.51 7.43 -25.91
CA MET A 645 23.69 6.43 -25.22
C MET A 645 22.22 6.40 -25.68
N ASN A 646 21.96 6.76 -26.94
CA ASN A 646 20.64 6.63 -27.59
C ASN A 646 19.51 7.51 -27.02
N LEU A 647 19.82 8.56 -26.25
CA LEU A 647 18.80 9.53 -25.84
C LEU A 647 18.61 10.58 -26.92
N TYR A 648 17.37 10.78 -27.35
CA TYR A 648 16.97 11.92 -28.18
C TYR A 648 16.65 13.13 -27.31
N HIS A 649 16.59 14.31 -27.94
CA HIS A 649 16.06 15.49 -27.28
C HIS A 649 14.64 15.24 -26.76
N SER A 650 14.26 15.83 -25.63
CA SER A 650 12.91 15.66 -25.06
C SER A 650 11.80 16.16 -25.98
N PHE A 651 12.13 17.08 -26.90
CA PHE A 651 11.23 17.66 -27.89
C PHE A 651 11.34 17.02 -29.27
N ASP A 652 12.09 15.92 -29.41
CA ASP A 652 12.17 15.15 -30.64
C ASP A 652 10.94 14.23 -30.79
N ASN A 653 10.49 14.04 -32.03
CA ASN A 653 9.43 13.08 -32.34
C ASN A 653 9.96 11.63 -32.46
N ASN A 654 11.29 11.45 -32.49
CA ASN A 654 11.95 10.14 -32.57
C ASN A 654 12.08 9.45 -31.20
N GLY A 655 11.93 10.20 -30.10
CA GLY A 655 11.85 9.61 -28.76
C GLY A 655 10.47 9.03 -28.47
N ASP A 656 10.37 8.19 -27.42
CA ASP A 656 9.10 7.56 -27.01
C ASP A 656 8.01 8.58 -26.68
N TYR A 657 8.43 9.73 -26.13
CA TYR A 657 7.57 10.82 -25.71
C TYR A 657 8.16 12.17 -26.12
N THR A 658 7.29 13.08 -26.58
CA THR A 658 7.67 14.42 -27.03
C THR A 658 7.08 15.48 -26.12
N PHE A 659 7.94 16.37 -25.64
CA PHE A 659 7.62 17.49 -24.77
C PHE A 659 7.80 18.81 -25.50
N LYS A 660 7.11 19.86 -25.03
CA LYS A 660 7.33 21.21 -25.53
C LYS A 660 8.74 21.68 -25.17
N ILE A 661 9.49 22.13 -26.19
CA ILE A 661 10.88 22.57 -26.03
C ILE A 661 11.04 23.68 -25.00
N GLY A 662 12.08 23.58 -24.18
CA GLY A 662 12.53 24.59 -23.24
C GLY A 662 11.68 24.70 -21.97
N GLN A 663 10.86 23.68 -21.66
CA GLN A 663 9.91 23.73 -20.55
C GLN A 663 10.19 22.71 -19.44
N THR A 664 11.18 21.83 -19.63
CA THR A 664 11.49 20.77 -18.66
C THR A 664 12.89 20.94 -18.06
N GLU A 665 13.10 20.34 -16.89
CA GLU A 665 14.41 20.22 -16.23
C GLU A 665 15.21 19.00 -16.71
N ASN A 666 14.71 18.31 -17.74
CA ASN A 666 15.37 17.16 -18.34
C ASN A 666 16.67 17.57 -19.05
N ILE A 667 17.72 16.77 -18.90
CA ILE A 667 19.02 17.04 -19.52
C ILE A 667 18.98 17.08 -21.04
N MET A 668 18.03 16.40 -21.67
CA MET A 668 17.85 16.38 -23.12
C MET A 668 16.99 17.53 -23.64
N ASP A 669 16.66 18.53 -22.80
CA ASP A 669 15.93 19.73 -23.19
C ASP A 669 16.86 20.95 -23.38
N TYR A 670 16.37 21.98 -24.06
CA TYR A 670 17.07 23.23 -24.33
C TYR A 670 16.61 24.37 -23.41
N SER A 671 16.14 24.05 -22.21
CA SER A 671 15.59 25.01 -21.25
C SER A 671 16.61 26.00 -20.65
N HIS A 672 17.90 25.80 -20.92
CA HIS A 672 18.96 26.76 -20.61
C HIS A 672 19.07 27.90 -21.65
N MET A 673 18.49 27.70 -22.83
CA MET A 673 18.56 28.67 -23.93
C MET A 673 17.40 29.67 -23.81
N THR A 674 17.72 30.96 -23.71
CA THR A 674 16.73 32.05 -23.61
C THR A 674 15.69 32.00 -24.73
N GLN A 675 16.10 31.59 -25.93
CA GLN A 675 15.21 31.50 -27.10
C GLN A 675 14.05 30.51 -26.93
N TYR A 676 14.18 29.49 -26.06
CA TYR A 676 13.16 28.45 -25.87
C TYR A 676 12.51 28.54 -24.49
N ALA A 677 13.27 28.86 -23.44
CA ALA A 677 12.76 28.98 -22.08
C ALA A 677 12.07 30.33 -21.79
N GLY A 678 12.20 31.32 -22.68
CA GLY A 678 11.70 32.67 -22.45
C GLY A 678 12.47 33.39 -21.34
N SER A 679 11.76 34.05 -20.43
CA SER A 679 12.36 34.84 -19.35
C SER A 679 12.95 34.01 -18.20
N LYS A 680 12.54 32.74 -18.05
CA LYS A 680 12.95 31.88 -16.94
C LYS A 680 13.69 30.65 -17.46
N LYS A 681 15.03 30.72 -17.47
CA LYS A 681 15.88 29.56 -17.78
C LYS A 681 15.72 28.49 -16.71
N ILE A 682 15.63 27.24 -17.14
CA ILE A 682 15.53 26.08 -16.25
C ILE A 682 16.88 25.35 -16.29
N THR A 683 17.40 25.02 -15.12
CA THR A 683 18.61 24.21 -15.00
C THR A 683 18.27 22.76 -15.28
N GLN A 684 19.03 22.13 -16.18
CA GLN A 684 18.92 20.72 -16.47
C GLN A 684 19.48 19.91 -15.30
N ILE A 685 18.65 19.11 -14.64
CA ILE A 685 19.02 18.36 -13.44
C ILE A 685 18.62 16.89 -13.48
N SER A 686 17.72 16.46 -14.38
CA SER A 686 17.14 15.12 -14.31
C SER A 686 17.06 14.38 -15.65
N THR A 687 16.81 13.08 -15.55
CA THR A 687 16.32 12.21 -16.63
C THR A 687 15.09 11.44 -16.15
N TRP A 688 14.27 10.95 -17.08
CA TRP A 688 13.04 10.20 -16.77
C TRP A 688 13.29 8.70 -16.62
N LYS A 689 12.34 8.00 -15.99
CA LYS A 689 12.42 6.55 -15.75
C LYS A 689 12.65 5.76 -17.03
N TRP A 690 11.93 6.07 -18.11
CA TRP A 690 12.11 5.38 -19.39
C TRP A 690 13.49 5.66 -20.03
N GLN A 691 14.04 6.87 -19.83
CA GLN A 691 15.41 7.18 -20.25
C GLN A 691 16.44 6.41 -19.42
N TRP A 692 16.20 6.20 -18.12
CA TRP A 692 17.09 5.37 -17.29
C TRP A 692 17.22 3.96 -17.84
N ASP A 693 16.14 3.38 -18.36
CA ASP A 693 16.17 2.06 -18.96
C ASP A 693 17.01 2.05 -20.24
N ILE A 694 16.86 3.05 -21.12
CA ILE A 694 17.69 3.21 -22.32
C ILE A 694 19.18 3.32 -21.94
N LEU A 695 19.53 4.18 -20.99
CA LEU A 695 20.92 4.35 -20.54
C LEU A 695 21.55 3.05 -20.03
N LYS A 696 20.78 2.22 -19.31
CA LYS A 696 21.24 0.90 -18.86
C LYS A 696 21.50 -0.07 -20.02
N THR A 697 20.72 -0.01 -21.10
CA THR A 697 20.95 -0.88 -22.28
C THR A 697 22.24 -0.55 -23.03
N GLN A 698 22.73 0.67 -22.90
CA GLN A 698 23.92 1.15 -23.62
C GLN A 698 25.21 0.99 -22.80
N THR A 699 25.13 0.39 -21.61
CA THR A 699 26.22 0.30 -20.63
C THR A 699 26.44 -1.14 -20.18
N THR A 700 27.60 -1.43 -19.60
CA THR A 700 27.98 -2.79 -19.23
C THR A 700 27.49 -3.12 -17.82
N GLU A 701 27.22 -4.39 -17.53
CA GLU A 701 26.91 -4.83 -16.17
C GLU A 701 28.07 -4.55 -15.21
N GLU A 702 27.75 -4.24 -13.96
CA GLU A 702 28.78 -4.12 -12.91
C GLU A 702 29.24 -5.53 -12.53
N SER A 703 30.46 -5.88 -12.95
CA SER A 703 31.09 -7.20 -12.79
C SER A 703 31.36 -7.60 -11.36
#